data_AF-A0AA44J2I7-F1
#
_entry.id   AF-A0AA44J2I7-F1
#
_cell.length_a   1.000
_cell.length_b   1.000
_cell.length_c   1.000
_cell.angle_alpha   90.00
_cell.angle_beta   90.00
_cell.angle_gamma   90.00
#
_symmetry.space_group_name_H-M   'P 1'
#
loop_
_entity.id
_entity.type
_entity.pdbx_description
1 polymer ?
#
loop_
_entity_poly.entity_id
_entity_poly.type
_entity_poly.pdbx_seq_one_letter_code
_entity_poly.pdbx_strand_id
1 'polypeptide(L)'
;MAAPRGSEVWRDYVTDGIPSSGANKPKKSDIRSWSSWLESMVTSGVLSSGPWFATKAAMTLGYAANTVAIVYNDPTAANNGLYIKSGASGSGSWTQLTSFLPGYQFVTASPTGASTANAIVASTSPRLPAGDGVALVTLAIPVTNTASPVTVRFDGGAVLTIKTRTGEDPDAGELQQNDVVAGFVSGATFRLISDLNSFRNFQSAKAWANNDEDVPVPASLGGDGVNTFSAKHWAAKSEEDADRSYDEADRSEVARAGSESARDQAAGYVNDIVSEKEVPIYSTVAGMPAITVPPGMSVINVRGRNSISDGDGGLYGTVNNGSPDKFTSLDGRTWYKIFKKPLLIAVSGQSNPANVRDYAWQPESNLYVWNATGTALGTAFVVADNTKISFPVAFANEIARQNPDRSVFVVTGARPGRAIANWLPGAPDEDVYALLKTRVEAALSALSASKIDRFAWWQGESDAAAPSAYEANFEAVVGRLRGESWFPYNTNMTIMGIVSTAINGDPVYRNMNIILQRCAAKDPQNRMFFYTVGASVAAIDPTGAAGDWADGLHVNAQGTFKVGTAAAKKTLAGAGGYAGNGLWKDPETGNFGLGPSSLAGQLLDVRRDANSAAMIRAANLDTGASADTGYLALSANGSLDIRAYGASQSGRAQIAWSGTTSLDIKANNASGGLRFFVGSTSENMRLTLSGLNLLSGVLFLSSQQVIKGRITGWSTPTGGMARGNFDPGSISLADLAAQVNALKADLHAGSGGHGLLGN
;
A
#
# COMPACT_ATOMS: atom_id res chain seq x y z
N MET A 1 -44.84 22.72 69.68
CA MET A 1 -45.70 23.46 68.74
C MET A 1 -44.82 24.43 67.98
N ALA A 2 -44.91 24.49 66.65
CA ALA A 2 -44.15 25.45 65.86
C ALA A 2 -44.54 26.88 66.27
N ALA A 3 -43.56 27.75 66.52
CA ALA A 3 -43.83 29.14 66.83
C ALA A 3 -44.56 29.80 65.65
N PRO A 4 -45.56 30.66 65.89
CA PRO A 4 -46.27 31.34 64.81
C PRO A 4 -45.32 32.21 64.00
N ARG A 5 -45.58 32.39 62.70
CA ARG A 5 -44.69 33.19 61.84
C ARG A 5 -44.81 34.66 62.20
N GLY A 6 -43.70 35.41 62.08
CA GLY A 6 -43.70 36.86 62.33
C GLY A 6 -44.73 37.60 61.47
N SER A 7 -44.90 37.18 60.22
CA SER A 7 -45.91 37.72 59.30
C SER A 7 -47.36 37.46 59.75
N GLU A 8 -47.62 36.39 60.48
CA GLU A 8 -48.96 36.07 61.01
C GLU A 8 -49.24 36.85 62.29
N VAL A 9 -48.24 36.98 63.16
CA VAL A 9 -48.34 37.71 64.42
C VAL A 9 -48.46 39.22 64.18
N TRP A 10 -47.67 39.76 63.25
CA TRP A 10 -47.52 41.20 63.03
C TRP A 10 -48.18 41.75 61.76
N ARG A 11 -49.07 40.99 61.10
CA ARG A 11 -49.86 41.48 59.95
C ARG A 11 -50.61 42.76 60.27
N ASP A 12 -50.87 43.56 59.25
CA ASP A 12 -51.55 44.86 59.37
C ASP A 12 -53.05 44.73 59.66
N TYR A 13 -53.70 43.68 59.14
CA TYR A 13 -55.17 43.49 59.20
C TYR A 13 -55.59 42.14 59.77
N VAL A 14 -56.81 42.04 60.33
CA VAL A 14 -57.35 40.82 60.97
C VAL A 14 -57.44 39.64 60.00
N THR A 15 -57.68 39.91 58.72
CA THR A 15 -57.47 38.95 57.63
C THR A 15 -56.35 39.49 56.75
N ASP A 16 -55.35 38.65 56.47
CA ASP A 16 -54.15 39.09 55.77
C ASP A 16 -54.48 39.73 54.41
N GLY A 17 -53.90 40.90 54.16
CA GLY A 17 -54.15 41.67 52.94
C GLY A 17 -55.55 42.30 52.78
N ILE A 18 -56.45 42.23 53.77
CA ILE A 18 -57.82 42.79 53.65
C ILE A 18 -58.03 43.98 54.62
N PRO A 19 -57.88 45.24 54.16
CA PRO A 19 -58.02 46.42 55.02
C PRO A 19 -59.38 46.54 55.73
N SER A 20 -60.45 46.10 55.08
CA SER A 20 -61.82 46.15 55.63
C SER A 20 -62.04 45.20 56.81
N SER A 21 -61.14 44.25 57.07
CA SER A 21 -61.20 43.36 58.23
C SER A 21 -60.80 44.06 59.55
N GLY A 22 -60.31 45.30 59.46
CA GLY A 22 -59.86 46.09 60.59
C GLY A 22 -58.40 45.84 60.95
N ALA A 23 -57.80 46.76 61.72
CA ALA A 23 -56.42 46.64 62.16
C ALA A 23 -56.23 45.40 63.04
N ASN A 24 -55.25 44.57 62.72
CA ASN A 24 -54.90 43.42 63.54
C ASN A 24 -54.43 43.89 64.92
N LYS A 25 -54.86 43.21 65.98
CA LYS A 25 -54.39 43.45 67.35
C LYS A 25 -53.65 42.20 67.81
N PRO A 26 -52.32 42.13 67.63
CA PRO A 26 -51.55 40.93 67.94
C PRO A 26 -51.77 40.46 69.37
N LYS A 27 -52.05 39.17 69.54
CA LYS A 27 -52.26 38.57 70.85
C LYS A 27 -50.91 38.49 71.58
N LYS A 28 -50.86 38.99 72.83
CA LYS A 28 -49.62 39.02 73.64
C LYS A 28 -48.98 37.64 73.88
N SER A 29 -49.73 36.53 73.78
CA SER A 29 -49.17 35.17 73.87
C SER A 29 -48.35 34.80 72.64
N ASP A 30 -48.77 35.26 71.47
CA ASP A 30 -48.22 34.84 70.18
C ASP A 30 -46.98 35.67 69.87
N ILE A 31 -47.01 36.97 70.26
CA ILE A 31 -45.81 37.82 70.33
C ILE A 31 -44.74 37.16 71.21
N ARG A 32 -45.09 36.71 72.42
CA ARG A 32 -44.15 36.07 73.34
C ARG A 32 -43.64 34.73 72.82
N SER A 33 -44.50 33.94 72.17
CA SER A 33 -44.09 32.66 71.58
C SER A 33 -43.13 32.86 70.40
N TRP A 34 -43.37 33.87 69.56
CA TRP A 34 -42.49 34.25 68.47
C TRP A 34 -41.16 34.85 68.98
N SER A 35 -41.21 35.74 69.97
CA SER A 35 -40.00 36.33 70.56
C SER A 35 -39.16 35.30 71.31
N SER A 36 -39.77 34.39 72.08
CA SER A 36 -39.05 33.31 72.75
C SER A 36 -38.45 32.31 71.75
N TRP A 37 -39.07 32.10 70.58
CA TRP A 37 -38.44 31.33 69.50
C TRP A 37 -37.20 32.05 68.93
N LEU A 38 -37.27 33.36 68.69
CA LEU A 38 -36.10 34.15 68.29
C LEU A 38 -35.00 34.13 69.36
N GLU A 39 -35.36 34.35 70.62
CA GLU A 39 -34.44 34.25 71.77
C GLU A 39 -33.83 32.85 71.89
N SER A 40 -34.60 31.79 71.58
CA SER A 40 -34.08 30.42 71.53
C SER A 40 -33.09 30.21 70.39
N MET A 41 -33.26 30.85 69.23
CA MET A 41 -32.27 30.79 68.14
C MET A 41 -30.97 31.54 68.48
N VAL A 42 -31.09 32.65 69.21
CA VAL A 42 -29.95 33.40 69.75
C VAL A 42 -29.23 32.58 70.83
N THR A 43 -29.99 31.91 71.70
CA THR A 43 -29.45 31.08 72.79
C THR A 43 -28.90 29.74 72.28
N SER A 44 -29.46 29.18 71.21
CA SER A 44 -29.00 27.92 70.59
C SER A 44 -27.77 28.09 69.69
N GLY A 45 -27.22 29.30 69.58
CA GLY A 45 -25.97 29.57 68.84
C GLY A 45 -26.07 29.35 67.33
N VAL A 46 -27.28 29.21 66.78
CA VAL A 46 -27.49 28.98 65.34
C VAL A 46 -27.26 30.26 64.53
N LEU A 47 -27.30 31.44 65.17
CA LEU A 47 -27.03 32.74 64.53
C LEU A 47 -26.08 33.70 65.28
N SER A 48 -25.38 33.28 66.34
CA SER A 48 -24.25 34.09 66.86
C SER A 48 -23.18 33.29 67.64
N SER A 49 -21.92 33.71 67.43
CA SER A 49 -20.91 33.89 68.49
C SER A 49 -20.49 32.68 69.35
N GLY A 50 -20.11 31.54 68.75
CA GLY A 50 -19.06 30.75 69.40
C GLY A 50 -17.82 31.64 69.59
N PRO A 51 -17.15 31.69 70.75
CA PRO A 51 -16.05 32.63 70.96
C PRO A 51 -14.88 32.31 70.04
N TRP A 52 -14.35 33.35 69.37
CA TRP A 52 -13.14 33.27 68.57
C TRP A 52 -11.98 33.79 69.40
N PHE A 53 -10.98 32.95 69.61
CA PHE A 53 -9.78 33.28 70.35
C PHE A 53 -8.61 33.37 69.38
N ALA A 54 -7.82 34.44 69.50
CA ALA A 54 -6.58 34.55 68.73
C ALA A 54 -5.62 33.41 69.12
N THR A 55 -5.53 33.04 70.40
CA THR A 55 -4.64 31.98 70.89
C THR A 55 -5.40 31.03 71.83
N LYS A 56 -4.92 29.79 71.96
CA LYS A 56 -5.47 28.81 72.91
C LYS A 56 -5.33 29.29 74.36
N ALA A 57 -4.25 30.04 74.66
CA ALA A 57 -4.03 30.63 75.97
C ALA A 57 -5.07 31.72 76.34
N ALA A 58 -5.71 32.34 75.35
CA ALA A 58 -6.74 33.35 75.57
C ALA A 58 -8.12 32.75 75.93
N MET A 59 -8.28 31.42 75.86
CA MET A 59 -9.53 30.74 76.17
C MET A 59 -9.82 30.80 77.67
N THR A 60 -10.98 31.31 78.05
CA THR A 60 -11.44 31.34 79.45
C THR A 60 -12.51 30.28 79.70
N LEU A 61 -12.74 29.90 80.97
CA LEU A 61 -13.72 28.88 81.34
C LEU A 61 -15.14 29.42 81.60
N GLY A 62 -15.38 30.73 81.42
CA GLY A 62 -16.65 31.40 81.72
C GLY A 62 -17.83 31.09 80.79
N TYR A 63 -17.69 30.07 79.93
CA TYR A 63 -18.71 29.65 78.97
C TYR A 63 -19.44 28.39 79.45
N ALA A 64 -20.68 28.21 79.01
CA ALA A 64 -21.47 27.03 79.33
C ALA A 64 -20.84 25.73 78.77
N ALA A 65 -21.20 24.58 79.36
CA ALA A 65 -20.82 23.30 78.79
C ALA A 65 -21.35 23.15 77.36
N ASN A 66 -20.62 22.45 76.50
CA ASN A 66 -20.88 22.25 75.08
C ASN A 66 -20.82 23.53 74.21
N THR A 67 -20.38 24.66 74.75
CA THR A 67 -20.03 25.82 73.91
C THR A 67 -18.88 25.44 72.97
N VAL A 68 -19.05 25.75 71.69
CA VAL A 68 -18.03 25.54 70.64
C VAL A 68 -17.27 26.85 70.43
N ALA A 69 -15.95 26.77 70.37
CA ALA A 69 -15.04 27.90 70.18
C ALA A 69 -14.06 27.64 69.05
N ILE A 70 -13.53 28.71 68.47
CA ILE A 70 -12.52 28.66 67.41
C ILE A 70 -11.23 29.31 67.93
N VAL A 71 -10.09 28.64 67.75
CA VAL A 71 -8.75 29.25 67.89
C VAL A 71 -8.16 29.42 66.50
N TYR A 72 -7.78 30.63 66.11
CA TYR A 72 -7.48 30.93 64.70
C TYR A 72 -6.10 31.54 64.40
N ASN A 73 -5.34 32.01 65.39
CA ASN A 73 -4.06 32.69 65.17
C ASN A 73 -2.99 32.39 66.25
N ASP A 74 -2.99 31.16 66.78
CA ASP A 74 -2.01 30.73 67.77
C ASP A 74 -0.63 30.55 67.13
N PRO A 75 0.46 31.06 67.76
CA PRO A 75 1.83 30.86 67.29
C PRO A 75 2.23 29.38 67.17
N THR A 76 1.54 28.47 67.86
CA THR A 76 1.68 27.03 67.64
C THR A 76 0.55 26.56 66.72
N ALA A 77 0.84 26.22 65.45
CA ALA A 77 -0.18 25.91 64.46
C ALA A 77 -1.13 24.76 64.86
N ALA A 78 -0.62 23.76 65.61
CA ALA A 78 -1.42 22.66 66.12
C ALA A 78 -2.51 23.08 67.13
N ASN A 79 -2.37 24.26 67.75
CA ASN A 79 -3.38 24.79 68.67
C ASN A 79 -4.55 25.48 67.96
N ASN A 80 -4.42 25.81 66.66
CA ASN A 80 -5.54 26.37 65.90
C ASN A 80 -6.56 25.27 65.58
N GLY A 81 -7.85 25.60 65.60
CA GLY A 81 -8.90 24.62 65.36
C GLY A 81 -10.19 24.85 66.15
N LEU A 82 -11.07 23.87 66.11
CA LEU A 82 -12.36 23.88 66.79
C LEU A 82 -12.23 23.24 68.17
N TYR A 83 -12.79 23.88 69.19
CA TYR A 83 -12.78 23.41 70.57
C TYR A 83 -14.19 23.31 71.13
N ILE A 84 -14.41 22.39 72.05
CA ILE A 84 -15.66 22.26 72.81
C ILE A 84 -15.39 22.39 74.31
N LYS A 85 -16.24 23.16 74.99
CA LYS A 85 -16.16 23.36 76.44
C LYS A 85 -16.78 22.17 77.17
N SER A 86 -16.05 21.58 78.11
CA SER A 86 -16.57 20.59 79.06
C SER A 86 -16.67 21.18 80.47
N GLY A 87 -17.70 20.79 81.23
CA GLY A 87 -17.95 21.29 82.59
C GLY A 87 -18.66 22.65 82.66
N ALA A 88 -19.25 22.96 83.82
CA ALA A 88 -20.04 24.16 84.06
C ALA A 88 -19.23 25.47 83.89
N SER A 89 -19.91 26.59 83.62
CA SER A 89 -19.26 27.91 83.50
C SER A 89 -18.44 28.23 84.75
N GLY A 90 -17.20 28.71 84.55
CA GLY A 90 -16.23 29.00 85.60
C GLY A 90 -15.35 27.81 86.05
N SER A 91 -15.58 26.59 85.53
CA SER A 91 -14.83 25.37 85.86
C SER A 91 -14.65 24.47 84.63
N GLY A 92 -13.93 23.33 84.71
CA GLY A 92 -13.78 22.38 83.59
C GLY A 92 -12.65 22.70 82.61
N SER A 93 -12.74 22.22 81.36
CA SER A 93 -11.65 22.35 80.36
C SER A 93 -12.17 22.51 78.93
N TRP A 94 -11.30 22.98 78.03
CA TRP A 94 -11.54 22.98 76.59
C TRP A 94 -10.87 21.78 75.93
N THR A 95 -11.62 21.03 75.12
CA THR A 95 -11.11 19.91 74.34
C THR A 95 -11.11 20.28 72.87
N GLN A 96 -9.97 20.11 72.20
CA GLN A 96 -9.88 20.33 70.75
C GLN A 96 -10.59 19.19 70.02
N LEU A 97 -11.55 19.54 69.16
CA LEU A 97 -12.27 18.60 68.30
C LEU A 97 -11.53 18.34 66.99
N THR A 98 -10.90 19.38 66.44
CA THR A 98 -10.10 19.28 65.22
C THR A 98 -9.06 20.40 65.18
N SER A 99 -7.91 20.15 64.57
CA SER A 99 -6.91 21.17 64.23
C SER A 99 -7.23 21.92 62.93
N PHE A 100 -8.27 21.49 62.23
CA PHE A 100 -8.73 22.09 60.98
C PHE A 100 -9.77 23.18 61.23
N LEU A 101 -9.66 24.29 60.49
CA LEU A 101 -10.63 25.37 60.48
C LEU A 101 -11.43 25.34 59.17
N PRO A 102 -12.76 25.17 59.21
CA PRO A 102 -13.60 25.33 58.03
C PRO A 102 -13.37 26.70 57.38
N GLY A 103 -12.97 26.70 56.10
CA GLY A 103 -12.62 27.92 55.34
C GLY A 103 -11.12 28.15 55.15
N TYR A 104 -10.24 27.36 55.78
CA TYR A 104 -8.77 27.50 55.69
C TYR A 104 -8.14 26.50 54.68
N GLN A 105 -8.94 25.93 53.76
CA GLN A 105 -8.44 25.03 52.72
C GLN A 105 -7.56 25.74 51.67
N PHE A 106 -7.62 27.08 51.60
CA PHE A 106 -6.82 27.92 50.72
C PHE A 106 -6.02 28.92 51.56
N VAL A 107 -4.70 28.86 51.43
CA VAL A 107 -3.75 29.67 52.19
C VAL A 107 -2.90 30.49 51.22
N THR A 108 -2.82 31.80 51.43
CA THR A 108 -1.88 32.63 50.67
C THR A 108 -0.54 32.70 51.39
N ALA A 109 0.57 32.54 50.68
CA ALA A 109 1.92 32.65 51.21
C ALA A 109 2.67 33.80 50.53
N SER A 110 2.98 34.83 51.31
CA SER A 110 3.65 36.04 50.86
C SER A 110 5.13 36.01 51.24
N PRO A 111 6.07 36.11 50.29
CA PRO A 111 7.50 36.20 50.57
C PRO A 111 7.83 37.37 51.49
N THR A 112 8.80 37.12 52.38
CA THR A 112 9.38 38.13 53.27
C THR A 112 10.69 38.65 52.68
N GLY A 113 11.20 39.77 53.22
CA GLY A 113 12.49 40.35 52.82
C GLY A 113 13.72 39.46 53.07
N ALA A 114 13.55 38.31 53.74
CA ALA A 114 14.59 37.30 53.92
C ALA A 114 14.68 36.29 52.75
N SER A 115 13.79 36.37 51.76
CA SER A 115 13.77 35.44 50.63
C SER A 115 14.92 35.71 49.65
N THR A 116 15.49 34.63 49.09
CA THR A 116 16.46 34.66 47.99
C THR A 116 15.92 33.89 46.79
N ALA A 117 16.65 33.89 45.67
CA ALA A 117 16.28 33.16 44.45
C ALA A 117 16.05 31.64 44.68
N ASN A 118 16.81 31.02 45.58
CA ASN A 118 16.79 29.56 45.79
C ASN A 118 16.33 29.15 47.21
N ALA A 119 16.05 30.12 48.10
CA ALA A 119 15.54 29.88 49.45
C ALA A 119 14.49 30.94 49.81
N ILE A 120 13.22 30.54 49.70
CA ILE A 120 12.05 31.41 49.90
C ILE A 120 11.62 31.34 51.37
N VAL A 121 11.36 32.49 51.97
CA VAL A 121 10.81 32.57 53.34
C VAL A 121 9.49 33.33 53.26
N ALA A 122 8.37 32.66 53.52
CA ALA A 122 7.04 33.22 53.34
C ALA A 122 6.21 33.21 54.63
N SER A 123 5.42 34.27 54.82
CA SER A 123 4.38 34.36 55.85
C SER A 123 3.03 33.99 55.24
N THR A 124 2.21 33.23 55.96
CA THR A 124 0.94 32.75 55.43
C THR A 124 -0.28 33.48 56.02
N SER A 125 -1.32 33.67 55.20
CA SER A 125 -2.60 34.23 55.60
C SER A 125 -3.76 33.52 54.88
N PRO A 126 -4.68 32.86 55.60
CA PRO A 126 -4.58 32.56 57.03
C PRO A 126 -3.38 31.67 57.38
N ARG A 127 -3.04 31.54 58.68
CA ARG A 127 -1.91 30.74 59.13
C ARG A 127 -2.03 29.28 58.68
N LEU A 128 -0.95 28.72 58.13
CA LEU A 128 -0.90 27.37 57.60
C LEU A 128 -1.27 26.32 58.67
N PRO A 129 -2.30 25.49 58.45
CA PRO A 129 -2.66 24.41 59.38
C PRO A 129 -1.55 23.38 59.55
N ALA A 130 -1.51 22.73 60.71
CA ALA A 130 -0.57 21.64 60.97
C ALA A 130 -1.00 20.35 60.26
N GLY A 131 -0.08 19.71 59.54
CA GLY A 131 -0.26 18.40 58.88
C GLY A 131 -0.06 18.44 57.37
N ASP A 132 0.25 17.29 56.77
CA ASP A 132 0.44 17.13 55.33
C ASP A 132 -0.89 17.21 54.57
N GLY A 133 -0.89 17.90 53.42
CA GLY A 133 -2.04 17.96 52.51
C GLY A 133 -3.27 18.70 53.05
N VAL A 134 -3.18 19.38 54.20
CA VAL A 134 -4.35 19.97 54.90
C VAL A 134 -4.85 21.26 54.22
N ALA A 135 -3.97 22.01 53.54
CA ALA A 135 -4.34 23.24 52.84
C ALA A 135 -3.58 23.40 51.52
N LEU A 136 -4.27 23.91 50.50
CA LEU A 136 -3.65 24.36 49.26
C LEU A 136 -3.02 25.73 49.51
N VAL A 137 -1.71 25.82 49.32
CA VAL A 137 -0.94 27.06 49.50
C VAL A 137 -0.64 27.68 48.14
N THR A 138 -1.00 28.95 47.97
CA THR A 138 -0.59 29.76 46.82
C THR A 138 0.60 30.62 47.23
N LEU A 139 1.78 30.34 46.66
CA LEU A 139 3.04 31.00 46.96
C LEU A 139 3.44 31.93 45.81
N ALA A 140 3.68 33.20 46.11
CA ALA A 140 4.31 34.11 45.15
C ALA A 140 5.83 33.88 45.09
N ILE A 141 6.41 33.90 43.90
CA ILE A 141 7.85 33.75 43.68
C ILE A 141 8.52 35.14 43.66
N PRO A 142 9.41 35.47 44.62
CA PRO A 142 9.93 36.81 44.77
C PRO A 142 11.02 37.18 43.76
N VAL A 143 11.80 36.20 43.31
CA VAL A 143 12.93 36.33 42.37
C VAL A 143 13.03 35.03 41.59
N THR A 144 13.38 35.11 40.30
CA THR A 144 13.61 33.92 39.47
C THR A 144 14.73 33.06 40.07
N ASN A 145 14.50 31.76 40.21
CA ASN A 145 15.51 30.86 40.75
C ASN A 145 16.70 30.71 39.79
N THR A 146 17.91 30.58 40.34
CA THR A 146 19.16 30.50 39.57
C THR A 146 19.85 29.15 39.68
N ALA A 147 19.37 28.29 40.58
CA ALA A 147 19.89 26.94 40.80
C ALA A 147 18.76 26.01 41.28
N SER A 148 19.11 24.73 41.41
CA SER A 148 18.27 23.65 41.93
C SER A 148 19.06 22.89 43.03
N PRO A 149 18.43 22.44 44.13
CA PRO A 149 17.01 22.54 44.48
C PRO A 149 16.61 23.90 45.07
N VAL A 150 15.33 24.27 44.93
CA VAL A 150 14.74 25.46 45.56
C VAL A 150 14.01 25.06 46.84
N THR A 151 14.10 25.88 47.89
CA THR A 151 13.46 25.62 49.18
C THR A 151 12.47 26.72 49.57
N VAL A 152 11.47 26.37 50.40
CA VAL A 152 10.53 27.31 51.02
C VAL A 152 10.38 27.03 52.51
N ARG A 153 10.20 28.08 53.31
CA ARG A 153 9.84 28.00 54.72
C ARG A 153 8.60 28.85 55.00
N PHE A 154 7.55 28.25 55.57
CA PHE A 154 6.31 28.94 55.95
C PHE A 154 6.29 29.26 57.45
N ASP A 155 5.95 30.50 57.81
CA ASP A 155 5.70 30.96 59.19
C ASP A 155 6.80 30.62 60.22
N GLY A 156 8.06 30.55 59.78
CA GLY A 156 9.20 30.18 60.62
C GLY A 156 9.33 28.68 60.93
N GLY A 157 8.56 27.82 60.25
CA GLY A 157 8.59 26.36 60.41
C GLY A 157 9.82 25.67 59.78
N ALA A 158 9.69 24.37 59.51
CA ALA A 158 10.75 23.59 58.86
C ALA A 158 10.98 24.05 57.40
N VAL A 159 12.21 23.85 56.90
CA VAL A 159 12.53 24.05 55.48
C VAL A 159 11.91 22.92 54.67
N LEU A 160 11.22 23.27 53.60
CA LEU A 160 10.62 22.34 52.65
C LEU A 160 11.31 22.49 51.28
N THR A 161 11.65 21.37 50.64
CA THR A 161 12.12 21.40 49.25
C THR A 161 10.93 21.55 48.31
N ILE A 162 10.96 22.51 47.39
CA ILE A 162 9.93 22.66 46.36
C ILE A 162 10.12 21.55 45.34
N LYS A 163 9.05 20.81 45.05
CA LYS A 163 9.04 19.75 44.03
C LYS A 163 7.95 20.02 43.01
N THR A 164 8.23 19.75 41.74
CA THR A 164 7.23 19.78 40.67
C THR A 164 6.14 18.73 40.90
N ARG A 165 5.07 18.78 40.08
CA ARG A 165 3.97 17.81 40.17
C ARG A 165 4.45 16.36 40.04
N THR A 166 5.49 16.10 39.25
CA THR A 166 6.06 14.76 39.02
C THR A 166 7.02 14.34 40.13
N GLY A 167 7.51 15.26 40.97
CA GLY A 167 8.40 14.97 42.09
C GLY A 167 9.86 15.39 41.88
N GLU A 168 10.18 15.99 40.74
CA GLU A 168 11.50 16.52 40.42
C GLU A 168 11.75 17.87 41.09
N ASP A 169 13.02 18.24 41.27
CA ASP A 169 13.37 19.60 41.67
C ASP A 169 13.17 20.56 40.50
N PRO A 170 12.66 21.79 40.72
CA PRO A 170 12.59 22.79 39.67
C PRO A 170 13.98 23.11 39.10
N ASP A 171 14.09 23.20 37.78
CA ASP A 171 15.31 23.60 37.09
C ASP A 171 15.65 25.08 37.33
N ALA A 172 16.92 25.47 37.11
CA ALA A 172 17.31 26.86 37.14
C ALA A 172 16.46 27.70 36.15
N GLY A 173 15.80 28.73 36.66
CA GLY A 173 14.91 29.61 35.89
C GLY A 173 13.46 29.12 35.73
N GLU A 174 13.08 27.98 36.31
CA GLU A 174 11.73 27.42 36.21
C GLU A 174 10.70 28.18 37.06
N LEU A 175 11.08 28.66 38.24
CA LEU A 175 10.23 29.50 39.08
C LEU A 175 10.54 30.97 38.75
N GLN A 176 9.68 31.65 37.99
CA GLN A 176 9.95 33.03 37.57
C GLN A 176 9.48 34.06 38.59
N GLN A 177 10.17 35.19 38.66
CA GLN A 177 9.74 36.33 39.46
C GLN A 177 8.30 36.74 39.12
N ASN A 178 7.49 36.96 40.16
CA ASN A 178 6.07 37.31 40.11
C ASN A 178 5.11 36.19 39.73
N ASP A 179 5.60 34.97 39.47
CA ASP A 179 4.72 33.81 39.33
C ASP A 179 4.03 33.48 40.66
N VAL A 180 2.83 32.91 40.57
CA VAL A 180 2.11 32.34 41.71
C VAL A 180 2.00 30.84 41.48
N VAL A 181 2.66 30.07 42.33
CA VAL A 181 2.61 28.60 42.28
C VAL A 181 1.69 28.07 43.38
N ALA A 182 0.97 27.00 43.08
CA ALA A 182 0.07 26.37 44.04
C ALA A 182 0.57 24.97 44.40
N GLY A 183 0.51 24.60 45.67
CA GLY A 183 0.99 23.30 46.14
C GLY A 183 0.54 22.94 47.56
N PHE A 184 0.94 21.76 48.01
CA PHE A 184 0.67 21.25 49.36
C PHE A 184 1.96 20.89 50.08
N VAL A 185 1.97 21.00 51.40
CA VAL A 185 3.04 20.40 52.23
C VAL A 185 2.85 18.89 52.25
N SER A 186 3.94 18.16 51.99
CA SER A 186 4.00 16.70 52.04
C SER A 186 5.36 16.29 52.60
N GLY A 187 5.42 15.89 53.87
CA GLY A 187 6.66 15.60 54.59
C GLY A 187 7.63 16.78 54.57
N ALA A 188 8.85 16.56 54.10
CA ALA A 188 9.89 17.58 53.96
C ALA A 188 9.78 18.38 52.63
N THR A 189 8.65 18.33 51.92
CA THR A 189 8.49 18.94 50.60
C THR A 189 7.26 19.84 50.49
N PHE A 190 7.36 20.81 49.60
CA PHE A 190 6.23 21.58 49.08
C PHE A 190 5.97 21.14 47.63
N ARG A 191 4.94 20.33 47.42
CA ARG A 191 4.66 19.71 46.11
C ARG A 191 3.68 20.56 45.31
N LEU A 192 4.13 21.02 44.15
CA LEU A 192 3.33 21.84 43.24
C LEU A 192 2.22 21.00 42.58
N ILE A 193 1.05 21.61 42.36
CA ILE A 193 -0.05 21.01 41.58
C ILE A 193 -0.14 21.52 40.15
N SER A 194 0.41 22.71 39.90
CA SER A 194 0.56 23.30 38.57
C SER A 194 1.81 22.77 37.89
N ASP A 195 1.69 22.41 36.61
CA ASP A 195 2.82 22.09 35.76
C ASP A 195 3.35 23.37 35.11
N LEU A 196 4.57 23.79 35.50
CA LEU A 196 5.25 24.93 34.89
C LEU A 196 5.92 24.56 33.55
N ASN A 197 6.05 23.27 33.23
CA ASN A 197 6.73 22.80 32.01
C ASN A 197 5.96 23.12 30.73
N SER A 198 4.63 23.15 30.76
CA SER A 198 3.83 23.32 29.55
C SER A 198 4.02 24.70 28.87
N PHE A 199 4.19 25.79 29.64
CA PHE A 199 4.45 27.13 29.08
C PHE A 199 5.89 27.27 28.59
N ARG A 200 6.86 26.70 29.31
CA ARG A 200 8.27 26.69 28.89
C ARG A 200 8.51 25.84 27.66
N ASN A 201 7.90 24.65 27.56
CA ASN A 201 8.00 23.82 26.36
C ASN A 201 7.48 24.54 25.12
N PHE A 202 6.40 25.31 25.26
CA PHE A 202 5.89 26.16 24.18
C PHE A 202 6.89 27.27 23.79
N GLN A 203 7.43 28.01 24.76
CA GLN A 203 8.37 29.10 24.49
C GLN A 203 9.71 28.60 23.92
N SER A 204 10.23 27.47 24.42
CA SER A 204 11.43 26.81 23.89
C SER A 204 11.20 26.28 22.47
N ALA A 205 10.06 25.62 22.20
CA ALA A 205 9.73 25.17 20.84
C ALA A 205 9.55 26.35 19.87
N LYS A 206 8.92 27.45 20.31
CA LYS A 206 8.76 28.66 19.50
C LYS A 206 10.11 29.34 19.22
N ALA A 207 10.99 29.45 20.22
CA ALA A 207 12.32 30.02 20.03
C ALA A 207 13.18 29.12 19.14
N TRP A 208 13.08 27.80 19.28
CA TRP A 208 13.76 26.83 18.42
C TRP A 208 13.34 26.96 16.95
N ALA A 209 12.03 27.09 16.70
CA ALA A 209 11.49 27.27 15.36
C ALA A 209 11.88 28.61 14.71
N ASN A 210 12.05 29.67 15.51
CA ASN A 210 12.35 31.02 15.02
C ASN A 210 13.84 31.41 15.11
N ASN A 211 14.72 30.50 15.55
CA ASN A 211 16.15 30.78 15.61
C ASN A 211 16.70 31.07 14.21
N ASP A 212 17.55 32.09 14.13
CA ASP A 212 18.11 32.58 12.87
C ASP A 212 18.80 31.46 12.07
N GLU A 213 18.76 31.64 10.76
CA GLU A 213 19.46 30.76 9.83
C GLU A 213 20.98 30.83 10.09
N ASP A 214 21.66 29.70 9.95
CA ASP A 214 23.10 29.53 10.18
C ASP A 214 23.61 29.81 11.61
N VAL A 215 22.70 30.05 12.55
CA VAL A 215 23.03 30.19 13.97
C VAL A 215 22.71 28.88 14.69
N PRO A 216 23.68 28.23 15.36
CA PRO A 216 23.40 27.06 16.18
C PRO A 216 22.42 27.40 17.31
N VAL A 217 21.45 26.52 17.53
CA VAL A 217 20.46 26.61 18.59
C VAL A 217 21.19 26.48 19.94
N PRO A 218 21.09 27.48 20.84
CA PRO A 218 21.73 27.42 22.15
C PRO A 218 21.23 26.26 23.02
N ALA A 219 22.09 25.81 23.94
CA ALA A 219 21.73 24.79 24.94
C ALA A 219 20.53 25.18 25.82
N SER A 220 20.35 26.47 26.08
CA SER A 220 19.19 27.01 26.82
C SER A 220 17.84 26.78 26.11
N LEU A 221 17.86 26.47 24.82
CA LEU A 221 16.68 26.16 24.00
C LEU A 221 16.59 24.68 23.60
N GLY A 222 17.46 23.83 24.14
CA GLY A 222 17.49 22.39 23.84
C GLY A 222 18.39 21.96 22.67
N GLY A 223 19.19 22.88 22.11
CA GLY A 223 20.25 22.54 21.15
C GLY A 223 21.58 22.18 21.83
N ASP A 224 22.63 21.99 21.05
CA ASP A 224 23.99 21.77 21.55
C ASP A 224 24.85 23.06 21.55
N GLY A 225 24.34 24.16 20.99
CA GLY A 225 25.07 25.42 20.80
C GLY A 225 26.19 25.35 19.77
N VAL A 226 26.29 24.27 18.99
CA VAL A 226 27.40 24.05 18.05
C VAL A 226 26.90 23.56 16.69
N ASN A 227 26.16 22.45 16.63
CA ASN A 227 25.78 21.78 15.38
C ASN A 227 24.26 21.59 15.20
N THR A 228 23.46 21.95 16.19
CA THR A 228 22.01 21.84 16.11
C THR A 228 21.43 23.11 15.52
N PHE A 229 20.86 23.05 14.32
CA PHE A 229 20.25 24.21 13.65
C PHE A 229 18.72 24.15 13.65
N SER A 230 18.09 25.30 13.44
CA SER A 230 16.63 25.39 13.37
C SER A 230 16.05 24.78 12.09
N ALA A 231 14.75 24.52 12.09
CA ALA A 231 14.05 24.07 10.88
C ALA A 231 14.15 25.10 9.73
N LYS A 232 14.29 26.39 10.06
CA LYS A 232 14.49 27.47 9.09
C LYS A 232 15.80 27.33 8.33
N HIS A 233 16.90 26.98 9.02
CA HIS A 233 18.19 26.70 8.38
C HIS A 233 18.09 25.52 7.40
N TRP A 234 17.48 24.41 7.81
CA TRP A 234 17.33 23.24 6.94
C TRP A 234 16.41 23.48 5.74
N ALA A 235 15.38 24.32 5.90
CA ALA A 235 14.54 24.75 4.79
C ALA A 235 15.34 25.54 3.75
N ALA A 236 16.14 26.51 4.18
CA ALA A 236 16.99 27.30 3.28
C ALA A 236 18.08 26.45 2.60
N LYS A 237 18.71 25.52 3.33
CA LYS A 237 19.67 24.57 2.72
C LYS A 237 19.04 23.67 1.67
N SER A 238 17.77 23.28 1.87
CA SER A 238 17.02 22.51 0.87
C SER A 238 16.71 23.33 -0.38
N GLU A 239 16.45 24.63 -0.24
CA GLU A 239 16.25 25.56 -1.37
C GLU A 239 17.56 25.76 -2.16
N GLU A 240 18.69 25.98 -1.47
CA GLU A 240 20.01 26.04 -2.13
C GLU A 240 20.36 24.74 -2.87
N ASP A 241 20.03 23.57 -2.31
CA ASP A 241 20.22 22.27 -2.97
C ASP A 241 19.34 22.11 -4.22
N ALA A 242 18.11 22.62 -4.17
CA ALA A 242 17.22 22.63 -5.32
C ALA A 242 17.79 23.51 -6.45
N ASP A 243 18.29 24.70 -6.12
CA ASP A 243 18.92 25.60 -7.09
C ASP A 243 20.17 24.98 -7.72
N ARG A 244 21.03 24.33 -6.92
CA ARG A 244 22.19 23.58 -7.44
C ARG A 244 21.77 22.47 -8.42
N SER A 245 20.65 21.81 -8.15
CA SER A 245 20.11 20.78 -9.03
C SER A 245 19.60 21.35 -10.36
N TYR A 246 19.00 22.55 -10.34
CA TYR A 246 18.59 23.23 -11.58
C TYR A 246 19.80 23.66 -12.41
N ASP A 247 20.82 24.25 -11.79
CA ASP A 247 22.06 24.62 -12.48
C ASP A 247 22.76 23.41 -13.13
N GLU A 248 22.72 22.23 -12.50
CA GLU A 248 23.31 21.01 -13.05
C GLU A 248 22.48 20.44 -14.21
N ALA A 249 21.17 20.58 -14.17
CA ALA A 249 20.29 20.23 -15.29
C ALA A 249 20.59 21.12 -16.51
N ASP A 250 20.77 22.43 -16.30
CA ASP A 250 21.13 23.36 -17.37
C ASP A 250 22.51 23.06 -17.98
N ARG A 251 23.52 22.74 -17.13
CA ARG A 251 24.84 22.29 -17.61
C ARG A 251 24.74 21.02 -18.45
N SER A 252 23.90 20.06 -18.06
CA SER A 252 23.68 18.82 -18.78
C SER A 252 23.03 19.05 -20.15
N GLU A 253 22.09 19.98 -20.23
CA GLU A 253 21.41 20.33 -21.48
C GLU A 253 22.36 21.01 -22.49
N VAL A 254 23.24 21.90 -22.01
CA VAL A 254 24.29 22.50 -22.84
C VAL A 254 25.26 21.43 -23.38
N ALA A 255 25.65 20.46 -22.55
CA ALA A 255 26.52 19.36 -22.98
C ALA A 255 25.84 18.44 -24.02
N ARG A 256 24.53 18.20 -23.87
CA ARG A 256 23.71 17.45 -24.84
C ARG A 256 23.69 18.16 -26.19
N ALA A 257 23.38 19.45 -26.22
CA ALA A 257 23.36 20.26 -27.43
C ALA A 257 24.73 20.31 -28.12
N GLY A 258 25.82 20.43 -27.36
CA GLY A 258 27.18 20.35 -27.89
C GLY A 258 27.49 19.00 -28.55
N SER A 259 27.04 17.90 -27.94
CA SER A 259 27.22 16.54 -28.48
C SER A 259 26.41 16.32 -29.77
N GLU A 260 25.20 16.87 -29.84
CA GLU A 260 24.37 16.81 -31.06
C GLU A 260 25.00 17.60 -32.20
N SER A 261 25.52 18.81 -31.92
CA SER A 261 26.23 19.61 -32.92
C SER A 261 27.47 18.88 -33.46
N ALA A 262 28.27 18.25 -32.58
CA ALA A 262 29.44 17.48 -33.00
C ALA A 262 29.07 16.24 -33.83
N ARG A 263 27.97 15.55 -33.46
CA ARG A 263 27.42 14.44 -34.24
C ARG A 263 27.02 14.90 -35.64
N ASP A 264 26.33 16.04 -35.74
CA ASP A 264 25.83 16.55 -37.02
C ASP A 264 26.98 17.01 -37.93
N GLN A 265 28.03 17.61 -37.36
CA GLN A 265 29.28 17.91 -38.08
C GLN A 265 29.97 16.63 -38.58
N ALA A 266 30.06 15.59 -37.75
CA ALA A 266 30.64 14.31 -38.14
C ALA A 266 29.84 13.62 -39.25
N ALA A 267 28.51 13.68 -39.19
CA ALA A 267 27.63 13.17 -40.25
C ALA A 267 27.84 13.93 -41.57
N GLY A 268 28.03 15.25 -41.50
CA GLY A 268 28.41 16.07 -42.66
C GLY A 268 29.71 15.58 -43.31
N TYR A 269 30.77 15.40 -42.54
CA TYR A 269 32.05 14.91 -43.05
C TYR A 269 31.98 13.50 -43.64
N VAL A 270 31.16 12.61 -43.06
CA VAL A 270 30.95 11.27 -43.61
C VAL A 270 30.25 11.33 -44.96
N ASN A 271 29.25 12.20 -45.13
CA ASN A 271 28.56 12.37 -46.40
C ASN A 271 29.50 12.92 -47.50
N ASP A 272 30.36 13.89 -47.16
CA ASP A 272 31.32 14.45 -48.11
C ASP A 272 32.37 13.40 -48.55
N ILE A 273 32.88 12.59 -47.61
CA ILE A 273 33.84 11.51 -47.92
C ILE A 273 33.22 10.41 -48.80
N VAL A 274 31.91 10.14 -48.63
CA VAL A 274 31.20 9.16 -49.46
C VAL A 274 30.93 9.72 -50.86
N SER A 275 30.64 11.02 -50.98
CA SER A 275 30.42 11.74 -52.25
C SER A 275 31.68 11.80 -53.13
N GLU A 276 32.86 12.00 -52.55
CA GLU A 276 34.13 12.09 -53.30
C GLU A 276 34.73 10.72 -53.70
N LYS A 277 34.16 9.60 -53.22
CA LYS A 277 34.63 8.24 -53.51
C LYS A 277 33.62 7.35 -54.26
N GLU A 278 32.62 7.95 -54.90
CA GLU A 278 31.63 7.16 -55.63
C GLU A 278 32.28 6.28 -56.71
N VAL A 279 32.09 4.97 -56.55
CA VAL A 279 32.40 3.92 -57.53
C VAL A 279 31.79 4.34 -58.88
N PRO A 280 32.56 4.40 -59.98
CA PRO A 280 32.01 4.79 -61.27
C PRO A 280 30.80 3.92 -61.64
N ILE A 281 29.69 4.59 -61.96
CA ILE A 281 28.42 3.95 -62.31
C ILE A 281 28.34 3.84 -63.83
N TYR A 282 28.35 2.62 -64.34
CA TYR A 282 28.20 2.31 -65.75
C TYR A 282 26.75 1.96 -66.10
N SER A 283 26.36 2.14 -67.36
CA SER A 283 24.97 2.03 -67.82
C SER A 283 24.45 0.60 -67.82
N THR A 284 25.04 -0.32 -68.58
CA THR A 284 24.54 -1.70 -68.70
C THR A 284 25.65 -2.74 -68.82
N VAL A 285 25.40 -3.96 -68.33
CA VAL A 285 26.35 -5.10 -68.43
C VAL A 285 26.67 -5.39 -69.89
N ALA A 286 25.67 -5.34 -70.76
CA ALA A 286 25.82 -5.52 -72.20
C ALA A 286 26.70 -4.43 -72.85
N GLY A 287 26.79 -3.23 -72.26
CA GLY A 287 27.64 -2.14 -72.74
C GLY A 287 29.08 -2.21 -72.23
N MET A 288 29.34 -2.94 -71.15
CA MET A 288 30.67 -3.03 -70.53
C MET A 288 31.78 -3.59 -71.43
N PRO A 289 31.53 -4.56 -72.33
CA PRO A 289 32.54 -5.03 -73.29
C PRO A 289 33.09 -3.94 -74.22
N ALA A 290 32.43 -2.78 -74.35
CA ALA A 290 32.87 -1.66 -75.17
C ALA A 290 33.58 -0.54 -74.38
N ILE A 291 33.72 -0.68 -73.06
CA ILE A 291 34.24 0.35 -72.17
C ILE A 291 35.55 -0.11 -71.53
N THR A 292 36.59 0.71 -71.63
CA THR A 292 37.85 0.55 -70.86
C THR A 292 37.63 1.08 -69.45
N VAL A 293 37.65 0.19 -68.46
CA VAL A 293 37.61 0.61 -67.05
C VAL A 293 39.01 1.08 -66.65
N PRO A 294 39.18 2.20 -65.93
CA PRO A 294 40.50 2.67 -65.51
C PRO A 294 41.30 1.60 -64.73
N PRO A 295 42.65 1.57 -64.89
CA PRO A 295 43.52 0.71 -64.09
C PRO A 295 43.37 1.01 -62.59
N GLY A 296 43.43 -0.01 -61.74
CA GLY A 296 43.33 0.13 -60.28
C GLY A 296 41.92 -0.04 -59.68
N MET A 297 40.88 -0.09 -60.51
CA MET A 297 39.52 -0.39 -60.05
C MET A 297 39.33 -1.90 -59.80
N SER A 298 38.95 -2.29 -58.59
CA SER A 298 38.62 -3.67 -58.22
C SER A 298 37.12 -3.94 -58.15
N VAL A 299 36.31 -2.88 -58.15
CA VAL A 299 34.84 -2.93 -58.03
C VAL A 299 34.23 -1.84 -58.93
N ILE A 300 33.12 -2.16 -59.60
CA ILE A 300 32.31 -1.24 -60.42
C ILE A 300 30.82 -1.46 -60.17
N ASN A 301 29.99 -0.44 -60.40
CA ASN A 301 28.54 -0.57 -60.35
C ASN A 301 27.94 -0.44 -61.75
N VAL A 302 26.96 -1.28 -62.09
CA VAL A 302 26.30 -1.28 -63.40
C VAL A 302 24.79 -1.18 -63.19
N ARG A 303 24.09 -0.24 -63.85
CA ARG A 303 22.67 0.06 -63.54
C ARG A 303 21.67 -1.00 -64.02
N GLY A 304 21.98 -1.73 -65.08
CA GLY A 304 21.13 -2.79 -65.62
C GLY A 304 21.90 -3.80 -66.45
N ARG A 305 21.26 -4.83 -66.99
CA ARG A 305 21.94 -5.84 -67.81
C ARG A 305 21.90 -5.49 -69.30
N ASN A 306 20.71 -5.40 -69.86
CA ASN A 306 20.45 -5.05 -71.27
C ASN A 306 19.95 -3.61 -71.42
N SER A 307 19.21 -3.10 -70.43
CA SER A 307 18.76 -1.70 -70.37
C SER A 307 19.00 -1.13 -68.97
N ILE A 308 19.15 0.18 -68.84
CA ILE A 308 19.45 0.84 -67.54
C ILE A 308 18.34 0.60 -66.49
N SER A 309 17.14 0.19 -66.92
CA SER A 309 15.94 0.06 -66.09
C SER A 309 15.44 -1.37 -65.92
N ASP A 310 16.18 -2.39 -66.38
CA ASP A 310 15.73 -3.79 -66.27
C ASP A 310 15.87 -4.38 -64.86
N GLY A 311 16.56 -3.68 -63.96
CA GLY A 311 16.77 -4.12 -62.57
C GLY A 311 17.86 -5.20 -62.41
N ASP A 312 18.45 -5.68 -63.50
CA ASP A 312 19.44 -6.76 -63.50
C ASP A 312 20.90 -6.24 -63.34
N GLY A 313 21.05 -4.97 -62.99
CA GLY A 313 22.31 -4.34 -62.63
C GLY A 313 22.89 -4.85 -61.30
N GLY A 314 23.96 -4.20 -60.83
CA GLY A 314 24.55 -4.47 -59.54
C GLY A 314 26.03 -4.10 -59.46
N LEU A 315 26.61 -4.40 -58.31
CA LEU A 315 28.04 -4.26 -58.06
C LEU A 315 28.77 -5.47 -58.67
N TYR A 316 29.88 -5.25 -59.37
CA TYR A 316 30.71 -6.31 -59.92
C TYR A 316 32.17 -6.11 -59.51
N GLY A 317 32.88 -7.22 -59.28
CA GLY A 317 34.27 -7.22 -58.83
C GLY A 317 35.16 -8.11 -59.68
N THR A 318 36.45 -7.83 -59.70
CA THR A 318 37.42 -8.58 -60.51
C THR A 318 37.78 -9.95 -59.94
N VAL A 319 37.49 -10.20 -58.67
CA VAL A 319 37.76 -11.48 -58.00
C VAL A 319 36.63 -12.46 -58.28
N ASN A 320 36.99 -13.66 -58.75
CA ASN A 320 36.03 -14.74 -58.94
C ASN A 320 35.43 -15.17 -57.59
N ASN A 321 34.12 -14.94 -57.43
CA ASN A 321 33.36 -15.25 -56.23
C ASN A 321 32.37 -16.41 -56.43
N GLY A 322 32.49 -17.17 -57.53
CA GLY A 322 31.56 -18.24 -57.88
C GLY A 322 30.23 -17.76 -58.47
N SER A 323 30.03 -16.44 -58.67
CA SER A 323 28.84 -15.91 -59.31
C SER A 323 28.67 -16.47 -60.73
N PRO A 324 27.51 -17.05 -61.08
CA PRO A 324 27.19 -17.39 -62.46
C PRO A 324 26.92 -16.14 -63.31
N ASP A 325 26.65 -15.00 -62.68
CA ASP A 325 26.44 -13.70 -63.31
C ASP A 325 27.77 -12.92 -63.39
N LYS A 326 28.33 -12.84 -64.61
CA LYS A 326 29.63 -12.21 -64.89
C LYS A 326 29.68 -11.65 -66.31
N PHE A 327 30.56 -10.70 -66.55
CA PHE A 327 30.88 -10.17 -67.88
C PHE A 327 32.37 -9.82 -68.01
N THR A 328 32.84 -9.49 -69.21
CA THR A 328 34.22 -9.04 -69.45
C THR A 328 34.19 -7.64 -70.07
N SER A 329 34.96 -6.70 -69.51
CA SER A 329 35.11 -5.34 -70.07
C SER A 329 36.13 -5.28 -71.22
N LEU A 330 36.18 -4.15 -71.93
CA LEU A 330 37.06 -3.98 -73.12
C LEU A 330 38.55 -4.20 -72.81
N ASP A 331 38.97 -3.89 -71.60
CA ASP A 331 40.33 -4.09 -71.10
C ASP A 331 40.65 -5.55 -70.71
N GLY A 332 39.75 -6.48 -70.97
CA GLY A 332 39.94 -7.92 -70.76
C GLY A 332 39.69 -8.41 -69.34
N ARG A 333 39.29 -7.53 -68.40
CA ARG A 333 38.96 -7.94 -67.03
C ARG A 333 37.58 -8.61 -66.96
N THR A 334 37.50 -9.77 -66.32
CA THR A 334 36.23 -10.41 -65.98
C THR A 334 35.72 -9.87 -64.65
N TRP A 335 34.47 -9.44 -64.66
CA TRP A 335 33.74 -8.87 -63.54
C TRP A 335 32.65 -9.83 -63.11
N TYR A 336 32.68 -10.26 -61.87
CA TYR A 336 31.71 -11.16 -61.26
C TYR A 336 30.74 -10.34 -60.43
N LYS A 337 29.43 -10.57 -60.60
CA LYS A 337 28.41 -9.88 -59.80
C LYS A 337 28.71 -10.16 -58.34
N ILE A 338 29.02 -9.10 -57.61
CA ILE A 338 29.18 -9.14 -56.17
C ILE A 338 27.77 -9.13 -55.63
N PHE A 339 27.17 -10.32 -55.53
CA PHE A 339 26.01 -10.46 -54.66
C PHE A 339 26.44 -10.05 -53.27
N LYS A 340 25.61 -9.26 -52.60
CA LYS A 340 25.65 -9.27 -51.14
C LYS A 340 25.47 -10.73 -50.72
N LYS A 341 26.25 -11.16 -49.72
CA LYS A 341 26.32 -12.55 -49.23
C LYS A 341 24.94 -13.26 -49.34
N PRO A 342 24.85 -14.47 -49.93
CA PRO A 342 23.57 -15.17 -50.05
C PRO A 342 22.90 -15.38 -48.68
N LEU A 343 21.57 -15.47 -48.67
CA LEU A 343 20.79 -15.77 -47.47
C LEU A 343 20.38 -17.24 -47.46
N LEU A 344 20.67 -17.97 -46.39
CA LEU A 344 20.13 -19.31 -46.17
C LEU A 344 19.13 -19.30 -45.00
N ILE A 345 17.93 -19.78 -45.27
CA ILE A 345 16.84 -19.89 -44.30
C ILE A 345 16.62 -21.38 -44.02
N ALA A 346 16.62 -21.77 -42.75
CA ALA A 346 16.22 -23.10 -42.34
C ALA A 346 14.83 -23.07 -41.69
N VAL A 347 13.99 -24.06 -41.99
CA VAL A 347 12.64 -24.18 -41.42
C VAL A 347 12.47 -25.55 -40.81
N SER A 348 11.86 -25.61 -39.62
CA SER A 348 11.47 -26.86 -38.97
C SER A 348 10.08 -26.75 -38.36
N GLY A 349 9.55 -27.89 -37.94
CA GLY A 349 8.25 -28.01 -37.31
C GLY A 349 7.43 -29.16 -37.89
N GLN A 350 6.11 -29.10 -37.77
CA GLN A 350 5.24 -30.24 -38.08
C GLN A 350 4.52 -30.16 -39.44
N SER A 351 3.24 -30.53 -39.50
CA SER A 351 2.44 -30.63 -40.73
C SER A 351 2.29 -29.30 -41.47
N ASN A 352 2.05 -28.19 -40.76
CA ASN A 352 1.89 -26.88 -41.39
C ASN A 352 3.10 -26.44 -42.25
N PRO A 353 4.35 -26.55 -41.77
CA PRO A 353 5.53 -26.29 -42.60
C PRO A 353 5.97 -27.45 -43.51
N ALA A 354 5.51 -28.69 -43.28
CA ALA A 354 5.85 -29.85 -44.11
C ALA A 354 4.95 -30.01 -45.35
N ASN A 355 3.70 -29.55 -45.27
CA ASN A 355 2.73 -29.72 -46.34
C ASN A 355 3.09 -28.85 -47.57
N VAL A 356 3.14 -29.51 -48.73
CA VAL A 356 3.25 -28.87 -50.05
C VAL A 356 1.87 -28.94 -50.72
N ARG A 357 1.37 -27.81 -51.21
CA ARG A 357 0.01 -27.66 -51.74
C ARG A 357 0.03 -27.10 -53.16
N ASP A 358 -0.97 -27.44 -53.96
CA ASP A 358 -1.15 -26.87 -55.29
C ASP A 358 -1.55 -25.39 -55.19
N TYR A 359 -0.80 -24.52 -55.88
CA TYR A 359 -1.03 -23.08 -55.88
C TYR A 359 -0.34 -22.45 -57.08
N ALA A 360 -1.08 -21.77 -57.94
CA ALA A 360 -0.50 -21.02 -59.05
C ALA A 360 -0.07 -19.63 -58.56
N TRP A 361 1.22 -19.30 -58.73
CA TRP A 361 1.80 -18.04 -58.24
C TRP A 361 3.09 -17.70 -59.00
N GLN A 362 3.72 -16.57 -58.65
CA GLN A 362 4.99 -16.12 -59.24
C GLN A 362 6.03 -15.98 -58.13
N PRO A 363 6.91 -16.98 -57.94
CA PRO A 363 8.06 -16.86 -57.05
C PRO A 363 9.05 -15.80 -57.54
N GLU A 364 9.78 -15.17 -56.62
CA GLU A 364 10.86 -14.25 -56.97
C GLU A 364 11.99 -15.02 -57.68
N SER A 365 12.60 -14.40 -58.70
CA SER A 365 13.63 -15.04 -59.52
C SER A 365 14.92 -15.36 -58.77
N ASN A 366 15.14 -14.76 -57.61
CA ASN A 366 16.28 -14.97 -56.71
C ASN A 366 15.99 -15.98 -55.58
N LEU A 367 14.85 -16.69 -55.59
CA LEU A 367 14.50 -17.73 -54.61
C LEU A 367 14.86 -19.14 -55.10
N TYR A 368 15.58 -19.88 -54.25
CA TYR A 368 15.99 -21.26 -54.49
C TYR A 368 15.61 -22.17 -53.32
N VAL A 369 15.14 -23.38 -53.61
CA VAL A 369 14.60 -24.35 -52.66
C VAL A 369 15.45 -25.61 -52.66
N TRP A 370 15.83 -26.10 -51.48
CA TRP A 370 16.55 -27.36 -51.35
C TRP A 370 15.63 -28.54 -51.73
N ASN A 371 16.04 -29.36 -52.69
CA ASN A 371 15.21 -30.42 -53.29
C ASN A 371 15.05 -31.68 -52.41
N ALA A 372 14.87 -31.51 -51.10
CA ALA A 372 14.62 -32.61 -50.18
C ALA A 372 13.11 -32.86 -49.98
N THR A 373 12.69 -34.12 -50.00
CA THR A 373 11.31 -34.54 -49.72
C THR A 373 11.28 -35.66 -48.69
N GLY A 374 10.25 -35.72 -47.86
CA GLY A 374 10.09 -36.80 -46.86
C GLY A 374 11.29 -36.88 -45.91
N THR A 375 12.03 -38.00 -45.96
CA THR A 375 13.28 -38.24 -45.21
C THR A 375 14.53 -38.15 -46.08
N ALA A 376 14.41 -37.90 -47.38
CA ALA A 376 15.55 -37.78 -48.29
C ALA A 376 16.42 -36.57 -47.93
N LEU A 377 17.74 -36.67 -48.14
CA LEU A 377 18.68 -35.61 -47.80
C LEU A 377 18.54 -34.37 -48.72
N GLY A 378 18.15 -34.58 -49.98
CA GLY A 378 18.30 -33.58 -51.05
C GLY A 378 19.73 -33.56 -51.58
N THR A 379 19.91 -33.01 -52.77
CA THR A 379 21.18 -33.01 -53.53
C THR A 379 21.53 -31.65 -54.11
N ALA A 380 20.56 -30.76 -54.31
CA ALA A 380 20.79 -29.46 -54.94
C ALA A 380 19.69 -28.44 -54.60
N PHE A 381 20.02 -27.17 -54.80
CA PHE A 381 19.03 -26.11 -54.86
C PHE A 381 18.40 -26.01 -56.24
N VAL A 382 17.07 -25.93 -56.29
CA VAL A 382 16.29 -25.73 -57.52
C VAL A 382 15.51 -24.42 -57.44
N VAL A 383 15.15 -23.84 -58.59
CA VAL A 383 14.27 -22.67 -58.63
C VAL A 383 12.93 -23.03 -58.00
N ALA A 384 12.31 -22.09 -57.28
CA ALA A 384 11.01 -22.30 -56.66
C ALA A 384 9.93 -22.65 -57.72
N ASP A 385 9.11 -23.66 -57.41
CA ASP A 385 8.02 -24.13 -58.26
C ASP A 385 6.86 -23.13 -58.26
N ASN A 386 6.42 -22.68 -59.44
CA ASN A 386 5.32 -21.72 -59.61
C ASN A 386 3.92 -22.36 -59.56
N THR A 387 3.83 -23.68 -59.38
CA THR A 387 2.58 -24.46 -59.25
C THR A 387 2.39 -25.06 -57.85
N LYS A 388 3.38 -24.94 -56.96
CA LYS A 388 3.36 -25.49 -55.61
C LYS A 388 3.71 -24.44 -54.56
N ILE A 389 3.09 -24.53 -53.39
CA ILE A 389 3.40 -23.67 -52.24
C ILE A 389 3.59 -24.49 -50.97
N SER A 390 4.53 -24.07 -50.14
CA SER A 390 4.69 -24.52 -48.75
C SER A 390 5.09 -23.32 -47.91
N PHE A 391 4.92 -23.41 -46.58
CA PHE A 391 5.29 -22.30 -45.70
C PHE A 391 6.78 -21.90 -45.83
N PRO A 392 7.76 -22.84 -45.86
CA PRO A 392 9.16 -22.48 -46.06
C PRO A 392 9.39 -21.65 -47.32
N VAL A 393 8.75 -22.03 -48.42
CA VAL A 393 8.87 -21.36 -49.72
C VAL A 393 8.19 -19.97 -49.67
N ALA A 394 6.98 -19.87 -49.13
CA ALA A 394 6.28 -18.58 -49.00
C ALA A 394 7.03 -17.58 -48.11
N PHE A 395 7.58 -18.06 -46.98
CA PHE A 395 8.38 -17.25 -46.05
C PHE A 395 9.68 -16.77 -46.71
N ALA A 396 10.40 -17.66 -47.38
CA ALA A 396 11.63 -17.31 -48.09
C ALA A 396 11.38 -16.39 -49.29
N ASN A 397 10.25 -16.51 -49.98
CA ASN A 397 9.89 -15.66 -51.10
C ASN A 397 9.74 -14.18 -50.72
N GLU A 398 9.12 -13.91 -49.57
CA GLU A 398 9.07 -12.54 -49.07
C GLU A 398 10.46 -11.99 -48.76
N ILE A 399 11.33 -12.80 -48.17
CA ILE A 399 12.71 -12.38 -47.89
C ILE A 399 13.46 -12.10 -49.19
N ALA A 400 13.25 -12.93 -50.22
CA ALA A 400 13.80 -12.74 -51.56
C ALA A 400 13.35 -11.42 -52.18
N ARG A 401 12.06 -11.09 -52.08
CA ARG A 401 11.49 -9.84 -52.61
C ARG A 401 12.05 -8.60 -51.93
N GLN A 402 12.29 -8.68 -50.63
CA GLN A 402 12.85 -7.57 -49.83
C GLN A 402 14.38 -7.46 -49.97
N ASN A 403 15.02 -8.44 -50.62
CA ASN A 403 16.47 -8.47 -50.87
C ASN A 403 16.73 -8.80 -52.34
N PRO A 404 16.27 -7.94 -53.30
CA PRO A 404 16.38 -8.23 -54.73
C PRO A 404 17.84 -8.37 -55.21
N ASP A 405 18.81 -7.88 -54.44
CA ASP A 405 20.25 -7.95 -54.70
C ASP A 405 20.95 -9.17 -54.07
N ARG A 406 20.20 -10.10 -53.47
CA ARG A 406 20.71 -11.31 -52.81
C ARG A 406 19.97 -12.55 -53.28
N SER A 407 20.69 -13.63 -53.54
CA SER A 407 20.07 -14.95 -53.67
C SER A 407 19.60 -15.45 -52.31
N VAL A 408 18.38 -15.97 -52.26
CA VAL A 408 17.74 -16.52 -51.05
C VAL A 408 17.51 -18.00 -51.23
N PHE A 409 18.00 -18.77 -50.27
CA PHE A 409 17.97 -20.22 -50.25
C PHE A 409 17.13 -20.68 -49.06
N VAL A 410 16.31 -21.71 -49.25
CA VAL A 410 15.53 -22.30 -48.17
C VAL A 410 15.70 -23.82 -48.09
N VAL A 411 15.89 -24.31 -46.86
CA VAL A 411 15.95 -25.73 -46.52
C VAL A 411 14.94 -26.04 -45.42
N THR A 412 14.24 -27.17 -45.52
CA THR A 412 13.25 -27.59 -44.52
C THR A 412 13.56 -28.97 -43.94
N GLY A 413 13.42 -29.10 -42.62
CA GLY A 413 13.44 -30.35 -41.88
C GLY A 413 12.10 -30.65 -41.19
N ALA A 414 11.01 -30.06 -41.66
CA ALA A 414 9.69 -30.24 -41.05
C ALA A 414 9.12 -31.66 -41.27
N ARG A 415 8.40 -32.19 -40.27
CA ARG A 415 7.86 -33.57 -40.26
C ARG A 415 6.42 -33.63 -39.73
N PRO A 416 5.42 -34.07 -40.52
CA PRO A 416 4.02 -34.09 -40.11
C PRO A 416 3.76 -34.94 -38.85
N GLY A 417 2.84 -34.48 -38.00
CA GLY A 417 2.30 -35.28 -36.89
C GLY A 417 3.28 -35.62 -35.76
N ARG A 418 4.39 -34.87 -35.64
CA ARG A 418 5.41 -35.10 -34.61
C ARG A 418 5.23 -34.14 -33.44
N ALA A 419 5.33 -34.68 -32.22
CA ALA A 419 5.38 -33.91 -30.97
C ALA A 419 6.81 -33.44 -30.69
N ILE A 420 6.99 -32.40 -29.88
CA ILE A 420 8.31 -31.77 -29.68
C ILE A 420 9.39 -32.76 -29.16
N ALA A 421 8.97 -33.85 -28.49
CA ALA A 421 9.84 -34.95 -28.08
C ALA A 421 10.66 -35.54 -29.25
N ASN A 422 10.16 -35.47 -30.49
CA ASN A 422 10.87 -35.92 -31.69
C ASN A 422 12.07 -35.04 -32.10
N TRP A 423 12.22 -33.87 -31.49
CA TRP A 423 13.38 -32.99 -31.68
C TRP A 423 14.40 -33.10 -30.55
N LEU A 424 14.17 -33.98 -29.58
CA LEU A 424 15.07 -34.25 -28.46
C LEU A 424 15.99 -35.46 -28.73
N PRO A 425 17.13 -35.57 -28.03
CA PRO A 425 17.96 -36.77 -28.12
C PRO A 425 17.18 -38.00 -27.64
N GLY A 426 17.30 -39.12 -28.36
CA GLY A 426 16.57 -40.35 -28.02
C GLY A 426 15.08 -40.31 -28.40
N ALA A 427 14.73 -39.53 -29.43
CA ALA A 427 13.38 -39.44 -29.97
C ALA A 427 12.73 -40.84 -30.16
N PRO A 428 11.42 -40.98 -29.84
CA PRO A 428 10.76 -42.28 -29.70
C PRO A 428 10.68 -43.09 -31.01
N ASP A 429 10.69 -42.42 -32.17
CA ASP A 429 10.56 -43.07 -33.48
C ASP A 429 11.37 -42.38 -34.60
N GLU A 430 11.46 -41.05 -34.60
CA GLU A 430 12.26 -40.28 -35.57
C GLU A 430 12.93 -39.07 -34.89
N ASP A 431 14.26 -38.94 -34.97
CA ASP A 431 14.99 -37.73 -34.57
C ASP A 431 14.90 -36.69 -35.70
N VAL A 432 13.86 -35.86 -35.62
CA VAL A 432 13.57 -34.82 -36.61
C VAL A 432 14.65 -33.73 -36.60
N TYR A 433 15.27 -33.48 -35.44
CA TYR A 433 16.39 -32.55 -35.35
C TYR A 433 17.60 -33.07 -36.14
N ALA A 434 17.93 -34.35 -36.04
CA ALA A 434 19.04 -34.93 -36.81
C ALA A 434 18.80 -34.86 -38.32
N LEU A 435 17.56 -35.07 -38.76
CA LEU A 435 17.17 -34.88 -40.17
C LEU A 435 17.33 -33.42 -40.61
N LEU A 436 16.89 -32.46 -39.81
CA LEU A 436 17.08 -31.04 -40.09
C LEU A 436 18.58 -30.71 -40.20
N LYS A 437 19.39 -31.14 -39.23
CA LYS A 437 20.83 -30.88 -39.17
C LYS A 437 21.52 -31.37 -40.44
N THR A 438 21.32 -32.63 -40.80
CA THR A 438 21.98 -33.23 -41.98
C THR A 438 21.62 -32.49 -43.27
N ARG A 439 20.36 -32.06 -43.42
CA ARG A 439 19.93 -31.25 -44.58
C ARG A 439 20.57 -29.86 -44.60
N VAL A 440 20.64 -29.20 -43.45
CA VAL A 440 21.27 -27.87 -43.34
C VAL A 440 22.76 -27.96 -43.67
N GLU A 441 23.47 -28.96 -43.16
CA GLU A 441 24.90 -29.17 -43.45
C GLU A 441 25.15 -29.46 -44.95
N ALA A 442 24.31 -30.30 -45.57
CA ALA A 442 24.37 -30.56 -47.01
C ALA A 442 24.10 -29.30 -47.84
N ALA A 443 23.08 -28.53 -47.47
CA ALA A 443 22.73 -27.26 -48.11
C ALA A 443 23.86 -26.21 -47.98
N LEU A 444 24.45 -26.09 -46.79
CA LEU A 444 25.58 -25.18 -46.53
C LEU A 444 26.81 -25.57 -47.34
N SER A 445 27.11 -26.87 -47.42
CA SER A 445 28.19 -27.39 -48.25
C SER A 445 27.97 -27.03 -49.73
N ALA A 446 26.76 -27.21 -50.26
CA ALA A 446 26.42 -26.86 -51.63
C ALA A 446 26.57 -25.35 -51.93
N LEU A 447 26.41 -24.48 -50.92
CA LEU A 447 26.56 -23.03 -51.04
C LEU A 447 27.96 -22.52 -50.68
N SER A 448 28.86 -23.40 -50.21
CA SER A 448 30.12 -22.99 -49.58
C SER A 448 29.93 -21.95 -48.46
N ALA A 449 28.81 -22.08 -47.73
CA ALA A 449 28.44 -21.23 -46.62
C ALA A 449 28.73 -21.95 -45.29
N SER A 450 29.00 -21.19 -44.23
CA SER A 450 29.31 -21.75 -42.91
C SER A 450 28.16 -21.67 -41.90
N LYS A 451 27.12 -20.89 -42.20
CA LYS A 451 25.98 -20.65 -41.29
C LYS A 451 24.70 -20.30 -42.03
N ILE A 452 23.58 -20.55 -41.38
CA ILE A 452 22.28 -20.02 -41.81
C ILE A 452 22.10 -18.57 -41.33
N ASP A 453 21.20 -17.84 -41.97
CA ASP A 453 20.90 -16.45 -41.63
C ASP A 453 19.60 -16.31 -40.82
N ARG A 454 18.62 -17.21 -41.04
CA ARG A 454 17.32 -17.18 -40.34
C ARG A 454 16.78 -18.58 -40.10
N PHE A 455 16.00 -18.71 -39.04
CA PHE A 455 15.29 -19.92 -38.70
C PHE A 455 13.80 -19.67 -38.47
N ALA A 456 12.94 -20.56 -38.96
CA ALA A 456 11.52 -20.55 -38.62
C ALA A 456 11.10 -21.87 -37.99
N TRP A 457 10.33 -21.79 -36.91
CA TRP A 457 9.81 -22.91 -36.15
C TRP A 457 8.28 -22.87 -36.15
N TRP A 458 7.63 -23.91 -36.68
CA TRP A 458 6.17 -24.04 -36.62
C TRP A 458 5.75 -25.42 -36.13
N GLN A 459 5.58 -25.53 -34.82
CA GLN A 459 5.19 -26.75 -34.14
C GLN A 459 4.44 -26.45 -32.85
N GLY A 460 3.60 -27.39 -32.42
CA GLY A 460 2.93 -27.35 -31.11
C GLY A 460 1.56 -28.03 -31.12
N GLU A 461 0.96 -28.27 -32.29
CA GLU A 461 -0.39 -28.83 -32.38
C GLU A 461 -0.47 -30.25 -31.78
N SER A 462 0.58 -31.06 -31.92
CA SER A 462 0.66 -32.42 -31.36
C SER A 462 0.91 -32.44 -29.85
N ASP A 463 1.30 -31.31 -29.25
CA ASP A 463 1.58 -31.17 -27.82
C ASP A 463 0.48 -30.37 -27.09
N ALA A 464 -0.44 -29.74 -27.84
CA ALA A 464 -1.44 -28.81 -27.29
C ALA A 464 -2.30 -29.43 -26.17
N ALA A 465 -2.64 -30.72 -26.28
CA ALA A 465 -3.43 -31.43 -25.28
C ALA A 465 -2.67 -31.73 -23.97
N ALA A 466 -1.32 -31.75 -23.99
CA ALA A 466 -0.49 -32.04 -22.83
C ALA A 466 0.81 -31.19 -22.82
N PRO A 467 0.71 -29.85 -22.71
CA PRO A 467 1.82 -28.97 -23.07
C PRO A 467 2.77 -28.65 -21.90
N SER A 468 2.63 -29.32 -20.76
CA SER A 468 3.35 -29.00 -19.51
C SER A 468 4.88 -29.04 -19.66
N ALA A 469 5.40 -29.99 -20.44
CA ALA A 469 6.83 -30.13 -20.70
C ALA A 469 7.31 -29.33 -21.93
N TYR A 470 6.41 -28.70 -22.68
CA TYR A 470 6.74 -28.15 -24.00
C TYR A 470 7.82 -27.08 -23.94
N GLU A 471 7.70 -26.12 -23.01
CA GLU A 471 8.63 -25.01 -22.91
C GLU A 471 10.05 -25.49 -22.55
N ALA A 472 10.18 -26.47 -21.66
CA ALA A 472 11.46 -27.08 -21.31
C ALA A 472 12.05 -27.84 -22.50
N ASN A 473 11.21 -28.61 -23.20
CA ASN A 473 11.63 -29.34 -24.40
C ASN A 473 12.06 -28.39 -25.52
N PHE A 474 11.35 -27.27 -25.71
CA PHE A 474 11.72 -26.24 -26.68
C PHE A 474 13.08 -25.63 -26.36
N GLU A 475 13.36 -25.29 -25.11
CA GLU A 475 14.70 -24.80 -24.73
C GLU A 475 15.79 -25.86 -24.94
N ALA A 476 15.49 -27.15 -24.76
CA ALA A 476 16.43 -28.22 -25.10
C ALA A 476 16.69 -28.29 -26.61
N VAL A 477 15.67 -28.13 -27.46
CA VAL A 477 15.83 -28.03 -28.92
C VAL A 477 16.67 -26.80 -29.30
N VAL A 478 16.41 -25.65 -28.69
CA VAL A 478 17.23 -24.44 -28.93
C VAL A 478 18.67 -24.65 -28.47
N GLY A 479 18.88 -25.32 -27.34
CA GLY A 479 20.22 -25.70 -26.87
C GLY A 479 20.96 -26.57 -27.89
N ARG A 480 20.28 -27.57 -28.47
CA ARG A 480 20.85 -28.36 -29.58
C ARG A 480 21.17 -27.48 -30.78
N LEU A 481 20.25 -26.64 -31.24
CA LEU A 481 20.48 -25.73 -32.38
C LEU A 481 21.70 -24.83 -32.12
N ARG A 482 21.74 -24.14 -30.98
CA ARG A 482 22.82 -23.20 -30.62
C ARG A 482 24.17 -23.88 -30.36
N GLY A 483 24.18 -25.20 -30.18
CA GLY A 483 25.41 -26.01 -30.14
C GLY A 483 26.03 -26.24 -31.52
N GLU A 484 25.32 -25.98 -32.61
CA GLU A 484 25.80 -26.17 -33.97
C GLU A 484 26.55 -24.95 -34.48
N SER A 485 27.70 -25.16 -35.12
CA SER A 485 28.53 -24.09 -35.69
C SER A 485 27.80 -23.26 -36.75
N TRP A 486 26.81 -23.86 -37.42
CA TRP A 486 26.01 -23.22 -38.45
C TRP A 486 24.82 -22.41 -37.92
N PHE A 487 24.54 -22.44 -36.61
CA PHE A 487 23.46 -21.71 -35.96
C PHE A 487 24.01 -20.80 -34.85
N PRO A 488 24.76 -19.74 -35.20
CA PRO A 488 25.33 -18.84 -34.21
C PRO A 488 24.23 -18.18 -33.35
N TYR A 489 24.59 -17.72 -32.15
CA TYR A 489 23.63 -17.16 -31.19
C TYR A 489 22.76 -16.01 -31.74
N ASN A 490 23.29 -15.22 -32.67
CA ASN A 490 22.56 -14.12 -33.30
C ASN A 490 21.70 -14.52 -34.51
N THR A 491 21.52 -15.81 -34.80
CA THR A 491 20.55 -16.25 -35.79
C THR A 491 19.14 -16.02 -35.24
N ASN A 492 18.35 -15.22 -35.98
CA ASN A 492 16.97 -14.91 -35.63
C ASN A 492 16.04 -16.11 -35.85
N MET A 493 15.17 -16.37 -34.88
CA MET A 493 14.20 -17.45 -34.85
C MET A 493 12.77 -16.91 -34.83
N THR A 494 12.00 -17.23 -35.86
CA THR A 494 10.56 -16.96 -35.92
C THR A 494 9.79 -18.15 -35.40
N ILE A 495 9.18 -18.00 -34.23
CA ILE A 495 8.28 -18.98 -33.61
C ILE A 495 6.87 -18.68 -34.10
N MET A 496 6.28 -19.62 -34.82
CA MET A 496 4.94 -19.51 -35.36
C MET A 496 3.94 -19.98 -34.32
N GLY A 497 2.87 -19.22 -34.14
CA GLY A 497 1.68 -19.66 -33.42
C GLY A 497 0.96 -20.76 -34.18
N ILE A 498 0.28 -21.63 -33.45
CA ILE A 498 -0.58 -22.65 -34.02
C ILE A 498 -2.02 -22.14 -34.17
N VAL A 499 -2.90 -22.97 -34.70
CA VAL A 499 -4.33 -22.68 -34.87
C VAL A 499 -4.98 -22.08 -33.61
N SER A 500 -5.98 -21.22 -33.77
CA SER A 500 -6.68 -20.59 -32.65
C SER A 500 -7.89 -21.41 -32.17
N THR A 501 -8.41 -21.07 -30.99
CA THR A 501 -9.69 -21.62 -30.50
C THR A 501 -10.84 -21.36 -31.49
N ALA A 502 -10.82 -20.22 -32.19
CA ALA A 502 -11.88 -19.84 -33.13
C ALA A 502 -11.95 -20.74 -34.36
N ILE A 503 -10.82 -21.34 -34.77
CA ILE A 503 -10.76 -22.23 -35.94
C ILE A 503 -10.90 -23.70 -35.52
N ASN A 504 -10.22 -24.12 -34.47
CA ASN A 504 -10.22 -25.52 -34.04
C ASN A 504 -11.40 -25.88 -33.11
N GLY A 505 -11.91 -24.91 -32.36
CA GLY A 505 -12.96 -25.10 -31.35
C GLY A 505 -12.47 -25.45 -29.95
N ASP A 506 -11.20 -25.86 -29.79
CA ASP A 506 -10.65 -26.28 -28.50
C ASP A 506 -9.68 -25.23 -27.88
N PRO A 507 -9.93 -24.76 -26.64
CA PRO A 507 -9.07 -23.77 -25.97
C PRO A 507 -7.65 -24.28 -25.66
N VAL A 508 -7.34 -25.58 -25.77
CA VAL A 508 -5.98 -26.09 -25.60
C VAL A 508 -4.99 -25.46 -26.60
N TYR A 509 -5.43 -25.14 -27.81
CA TYR A 509 -4.59 -24.51 -28.83
C TYR A 509 -4.26 -23.04 -28.51
N ARG A 510 -5.19 -22.31 -27.87
CA ARG A 510 -4.90 -20.98 -27.32
C ARG A 510 -3.86 -21.05 -26.21
N ASN A 511 -4.02 -21.99 -25.28
CA ASN A 511 -3.06 -22.17 -24.18
C ASN A 511 -1.66 -22.50 -24.73
N MET A 512 -1.61 -23.31 -25.78
CA MET A 512 -0.36 -23.65 -26.45
C MET A 512 0.27 -22.44 -27.16
N ASN A 513 -0.52 -21.57 -27.78
CA ASN A 513 -0.04 -20.29 -28.32
C ASN A 513 0.56 -19.36 -27.26
N ILE A 514 0.02 -19.36 -26.03
CA ILE A 514 0.63 -18.63 -24.90
C ILE A 514 2.00 -19.23 -24.56
N ILE A 515 2.13 -20.55 -24.55
CA ILE A 515 3.42 -21.23 -24.28
C ILE A 515 4.47 -20.89 -25.34
N LEU A 516 4.07 -20.83 -26.62
CA LEU A 516 4.95 -20.41 -27.72
C LEU A 516 5.39 -18.95 -27.60
N GLN A 517 4.52 -18.06 -27.15
CA GLN A 517 4.90 -16.67 -26.81
C GLN A 517 5.94 -16.62 -25.70
N ARG A 518 5.77 -17.43 -24.65
CA ARG A 518 6.75 -17.53 -23.56
C ARG A 518 8.10 -18.04 -24.04
N CYS A 519 8.13 -19.00 -24.97
CA CYS A 519 9.36 -19.47 -25.61
C CYS A 519 10.08 -18.36 -26.39
N ALA A 520 9.34 -17.46 -27.05
CA ALA A 520 9.90 -16.29 -27.71
C ALA A 520 10.43 -15.26 -26.69
N ALA A 521 9.68 -15.01 -25.62
CA ALA A 521 10.01 -14.02 -24.60
C ALA A 521 11.26 -14.37 -23.76
N LYS A 522 11.80 -15.60 -23.85
CA LYS A 522 13.06 -16.00 -23.20
C LYS A 522 14.32 -15.44 -23.84
N ASP A 523 14.26 -15.02 -25.10
CA ASP A 523 15.37 -14.41 -25.83
C ASP A 523 14.79 -13.43 -26.87
N PRO A 524 14.16 -12.32 -26.44
CA PRO A 524 13.41 -11.44 -27.33
C PRO A 524 14.31 -10.65 -28.30
N GLN A 525 15.63 -10.72 -28.11
CA GLN A 525 16.61 -10.15 -29.04
C GLN A 525 16.75 -11.00 -30.31
N ASN A 526 16.65 -12.33 -30.18
CA ASN A 526 16.88 -13.25 -31.30
C ASN A 526 15.67 -14.15 -31.60
N ARG A 527 14.61 -14.12 -30.79
CA ARG A 527 13.39 -14.91 -30.97
C ARG A 527 12.19 -13.99 -31.06
N MET A 528 11.25 -14.36 -31.92
CA MET A 528 10.01 -13.62 -32.10
C MET A 528 8.82 -14.56 -32.22
N PHE A 529 7.65 -14.11 -31.74
CA PHE A 529 6.40 -14.82 -31.94
C PHE A 529 5.58 -14.19 -33.07
N PHE A 530 5.11 -15.02 -34.00
CA PHE A 530 4.14 -14.66 -35.03
C PHE A 530 2.82 -15.39 -34.81
N TYR A 531 1.77 -14.66 -34.44
CA TYR A 531 0.44 -15.24 -34.27
C TYR A 531 -0.23 -15.46 -35.63
N THR A 532 -0.53 -16.72 -35.96
CA THR A 532 -0.97 -17.14 -37.30
C THR A 532 -2.42 -16.79 -37.62
N VAL A 533 -3.23 -16.43 -36.62
CA VAL A 533 -4.67 -16.10 -36.79
C VAL A 533 -4.96 -14.61 -36.58
N GLY A 534 -3.93 -13.77 -36.38
CA GLY A 534 -4.10 -12.36 -36.02
C GLY A 534 -4.61 -11.45 -37.15
N ALA A 535 -4.91 -10.20 -36.79
CA ALA A 535 -5.36 -9.15 -37.70
C ALA A 535 -4.44 -8.91 -38.91
N SER A 536 -3.19 -9.37 -38.91
CA SER A 536 -2.31 -9.33 -40.07
C SER A 536 -2.70 -10.30 -41.19
N VAL A 537 -3.42 -11.39 -40.89
CA VAL A 537 -4.00 -12.28 -41.91
C VAL A 537 -5.37 -11.72 -42.37
N ALA A 538 -6.17 -11.19 -41.45
CA ALA A 538 -7.45 -10.54 -41.75
C ALA A 538 -7.34 -9.17 -42.45
N ALA A 539 -6.27 -8.40 -42.23
CA ALA A 539 -6.02 -7.13 -42.94
C ALA A 539 -5.52 -7.35 -44.38
N ILE A 540 -5.05 -8.56 -44.69
CA ILE A 540 -4.68 -8.97 -46.06
C ILE A 540 -5.90 -9.60 -46.77
N ASP A 541 -6.98 -9.89 -46.04
CA ASP A 541 -8.27 -10.35 -46.58
C ASP A 541 -9.46 -9.89 -45.69
N PRO A 542 -10.05 -8.71 -45.98
CA PRO A 542 -11.12 -8.12 -45.17
C PRO A 542 -12.46 -8.86 -45.27
N THR A 543 -12.55 -9.98 -46.00
CA THR A 543 -13.83 -10.68 -46.20
C THR A 543 -14.17 -11.70 -45.12
N GLY A 544 -13.22 -12.09 -44.26
CA GLY A 544 -13.49 -12.89 -43.06
C GLY A 544 -14.19 -14.24 -43.32
N ALA A 545 -14.19 -14.75 -44.55
CA ALA A 545 -14.75 -16.04 -44.86
C ALA A 545 -13.77 -17.15 -44.46
N ALA A 546 -14.28 -18.35 -44.18
CA ALA A 546 -13.56 -19.53 -43.69
C ALA A 546 -12.53 -20.13 -44.69
N GLY A 547 -11.83 -19.30 -45.47
CA GLY A 547 -11.14 -19.66 -46.70
C GLY A 547 -9.62 -19.75 -46.66
N ASP A 548 -8.95 -19.60 -45.51
CA ASP A 548 -7.48 -19.73 -45.39
C ASP A 548 -7.04 -21.01 -44.67
N TRP A 549 -7.99 -21.78 -44.13
CA TRP A 549 -7.76 -23.05 -43.44
C TRP A 549 -8.39 -24.19 -44.26
N ALA A 550 -7.66 -25.30 -44.40
CA ALA A 550 -8.14 -26.50 -45.09
C ALA A 550 -8.99 -27.36 -44.17
N ASP A 551 -8.66 -27.36 -42.88
CA ASP A 551 -9.35 -28.06 -41.81
C ASP A 551 -9.13 -27.30 -40.48
N GLY A 552 -9.57 -27.87 -39.36
CA GLY A 552 -9.39 -27.28 -38.03
C GLY A 552 -7.94 -27.22 -37.51
N LEU A 553 -6.93 -27.60 -38.29
CA LEU A 553 -5.52 -27.70 -37.88
C LEU A 553 -4.52 -27.14 -38.90
N HIS A 554 -4.88 -27.16 -40.18
CA HIS A 554 -3.97 -26.88 -41.28
C HIS A 554 -4.45 -25.69 -42.10
N VAL A 555 -3.53 -24.76 -42.38
CA VAL A 555 -3.78 -23.72 -43.39
C VAL A 555 -3.99 -24.35 -44.77
N ASN A 556 -4.73 -23.73 -45.69
CA ASN A 556 -4.80 -24.18 -47.08
C ASN A 556 -3.71 -23.52 -47.94
N ALA A 557 -3.75 -23.66 -49.27
CA ALA A 557 -2.73 -23.11 -50.17
C ALA A 557 -2.62 -21.58 -50.08
N GLN A 558 -3.75 -20.88 -50.12
CA GLN A 558 -3.82 -19.42 -50.00
C GLN A 558 -3.36 -18.95 -48.61
N GLY A 559 -3.84 -19.60 -47.55
CA GLY A 559 -3.41 -19.33 -46.18
C GLY A 559 -1.92 -19.55 -45.97
N THR A 560 -1.33 -20.57 -46.62
CA THR A 560 0.12 -20.82 -46.59
C THR A 560 0.91 -19.64 -47.15
N PHE A 561 0.49 -19.13 -48.32
CA PHE A 561 1.11 -17.97 -48.94
C PHE A 561 1.00 -16.73 -48.03
N LYS A 562 -0.22 -16.40 -47.57
CA LYS A 562 -0.48 -15.25 -46.69
C LYS A 562 0.33 -15.32 -45.39
N VAL A 563 0.30 -16.46 -44.70
CA VAL A 563 1.01 -16.64 -43.42
C VAL A 563 2.53 -16.57 -43.61
N GLY A 564 3.07 -17.23 -44.63
CA GLY A 564 4.51 -17.16 -44.95
C GLY A 564 4.97 -15.72 -45.21
N THR A 565 4.25 -15.00 -46.06
CA THR A 565 4.50 -13.58 -46.35
C THR A 565 4.43 -12.71 -45.11
N ALA A 566 3.34 -12.80 -44.34
CA ALA A 566 3.14 -11.96 -43.16
C ALA A 566 4.20 -12.23 -42.07
N ALA A 567 4.55 -13.50 -41.85
CA ALA A 567 5.60 -13.88 -40.91
C ALA A 567 6.96 -13.31 -41.31
N ALA A 568 7.34 -13.46 -42.58
CA ALA A 568 8.61 -12.94 -43.09
C ALA A 568 8.70 -11.41 -43.01
N LYS A 569 7.63 -10.68 -43.39
CA LYS A 569 7.57 -9.22 -43.22
C LYS A 569 7.79 -8.81 -41.78
N LYS A 570 7.14 -9.50 -40.83
CA LYS A 570 7.33 -9.24 -39.40
C LYS A 570 8.76 -9.54 -38.96
N THR A 571 9.38 -10.62 -39.46
CA THR A 571 10.78 -10.96 -39.14
C THR A 571 11.79 -9.97 -39.73
N LEU A 572 11.48 -9.31 -40.85
CA LEU A 572 12.35 -8.32 -41.48
C LEU A 572 12.23 -6.94 -40.83
N ALA A 573 11.06 -6.57 -40.32
CA ALA A 573 10.82 -5.28 -39.70
C ALA A 573 11.63 -5.02 -38.42
N GLY A 574 12.34 -6.01 -37.86
CA GLY A 574 13.17 -5.87 -36.65
C GLY A 574 12.39 -5.53 -35.38
N ALA A 575 11.08 -5.30 -35.49
CA ALA A 575 10.19 -5.05 -34.37
C ALA A 575 10.03 -6.34 -33.57
N GLY A 576 10.88 -6.49 -32.54
CA GLY A 576 10.76 -7.47 -31.48
C GLY A 576 9.29 -7.59 -31.07
N GLY A 577 8.70 -8.73 -31.39
CA GLY A 577 7.26 -8.90 -31.34
C GLY A 577 6.76 -8.86 -29.90
N TYR A 578 6.02 -7.82 -29.53
CA TYR A 578 5.06 -7.71 -28.41
C TYR A 578 5.47 -8.17 -27.00
N ALA A 579 6.67 -8.72 -26.82
CA ALA A 579 7.16 -9.28 -25.59
C ALA A 579 8.39 -8.49 -25.17
N GLY A 580 8.19 -7.41 -24.39
CA GLY A 580 9.24 -7.01 -23.46
C GLY A 580 9.66 -8.23 -22.63
N ASN A 581 10.89 -8.26 -22.10
CA ASN A 581 11.36 -9.38 -21.29
C ASN A 581 10.29 -9.81 -20.26
N GLY A 582 9.78 -11.04 -20.41
CA GLY A 582 8.76 -11.58 -19.52
C GLY A 582 7.32 -11.08 -19.74
N LEU A 583 7.02 -10.25 -20.74
CA LEU A 583 5.64 -9.84 -21.08
C LEU A 583 5.09 -10.70 -22.22
N TRP A 584 3.84 -11.15 -22.11
CA TRP A 584 3.10 -11.79 -23.20
C TRP A 584 1.70 -11.18 -23.34
N LYS A 585 1.09 -11.32 -24.51
CA LYS A 585 -0.26 -10.82 -24.80
C LYS A 585 -1.10 -11.97 -25.36
N ASP A 586 -2.20 -12.30 -24.72
CA ASP A 586 -3.20 -13.18 -25.32
C ASP A 586 -3.83 -12.46 -26.54
N PRO A 587 -3.59 -12.93 -27.77
CA PRO A 587 -4.10 -12.28 -28.96
C PRO A 587 -5.60 -12.54 -29.16
N GLU A 588 -6.18 -13.55 -28.51
CA GLU A 588 -7.62 -13.87 -28.61
C GLU A 588 -8.44 -13.00 -27.65
N THR A 589 -7.94 -12.78 -26.43
CA THR A 589 -8.67 -12.02 -25.39
C THR A 589 -8.17 -10.58 -25.21
N GLY A 590 -6.99 -10.26 -25.73
CA GLY A 590 -6.33 -8.97 -25.53
C GLY A 590 -5.67 -8.78 -24.16
N ASN A 591 -5.66 -9.83 -23.33
CA ASN A 591 -5.07 -9.81 -21.99
C ASN A 591 -3.54 -9.72 -22.06
N PHE A 592 -2.93 -9.10 -21.06
CA PHE A 592 -1.47 -9.00 -20.94
C PHE A 592 -1.02 -9.74 -19.68
N GLY A 593 0.12 -10.41 -19.73
CA GLY A 593 0.71 -11.03 -18.55
C GLY A 593 2.21 -10.86 -18.47
N LEU A 594 2.73 -10.86 -17.24
CA LEU A 594 4.14 -10.84 -16.88
C LEU A 594 4.52 -12.23 -16.29
N GLY A 595 5.62 -12.83 -16.76
CA GLY A 595 6.17 -14.15 -16.39
C GLY A 595 6.39 -15.07 -17.60
N PRO A 596 7.60 -15.66 -17.79
CA PRO A 596 8.05 -16.83 -17.00
C PRO A 596 9.56 -16.89 -16.64
N SER A 597 10.33 -15.80 -16.72
CA SER A 597 11.77 -15.78 -16.36
C SER A 597 12.12 -15.10 -15.03
N SER A 598 11.22 -14.30 -14.45
CA SER A 598 11.45 -13.67 -13.13
C SER A 598 10.69 -14.34 -11.97
N LEU A 599 9.66 -15.14 -12.25
CA LEU A 599 8.83 -15.82 -11.24
C LEU A 599 8.36 -17.19 -11.78
N ALA A 600 9.22 -18.20 -11.75
CA ALA A 600 8.83 -19.57 -12.12
C ALA A 600 7.62 -20.02 -11.28
N GLY A 601 6.61 -20.59 -11.93
CA GLY A 601 5.37 -21.02 -11.26
C GLY A 601 4.40 -19.88 -10.93
N GLN A 602 4.64 -18.60 -11.29
CA GLN A 602 3.70 -17.51 -11.02
C GLN A 602 3.28 -16.75 -12.29
N LEU A 603 2.02 -16.31 -12.30
CA LEU A 603 1.36 -15.54 -13.34
C LEU A 603 0.99 -14.18 -12.76
N LEU A 604 1.32 -13.06 -13.40
CA LEU A 604 0.75 -11.75 -13.09
C LEU A 604 0.07 -11.19 -14.36
N ASP A 605 -1.27 -11.17 -14.44
CA ASP A 605 -2.02 -10.75 -15.63
C ASP A 605 -3.00 -9.61 -15.41
N VAL A 606 -3.16 -8.76 -16.44
CA VAL A 606 -4.22 -7.77 -16.56
C VAL A 606 -5.21 -8.25 -17.62
N ARG A 607 -6.46 -8.50 -17.23
CA ARG A 607 -7.48 -9.08 -18.11
C ARG A 607 -8.81 -8.35 -18.05
N ARG A 608 -9.63 -8.48 -19.09
CA ARG A 608 -11.07 -8.17 -18.98
C ARG A 608 -11.84 -9.45 -18.67
N ASP A 609 -12.77 -9.39 -17.72
CA ASP A 609 -13.73 -10.48 -17.52
C ASP A 609 -14.84 -10.47 -18.59
N ALA A 610 -15.74 -11.46 -18.54
CA ALA A 610 -16.87 -11.57 -19.47
C ALA A 610 -17.83 -10.36 -19.41
N ASN A 611 -17.74 -9.53 -18.36
CA ASN A 611 -18.54 -8.31 -18.18
C ASN A 611 -17.75 -7.04 -18.52
N SER A 612 -16.58 -7.17 -19.16
CA SER A 612 -15.68 -6.06 -19.52
C SER A 612 -15.03 -5.32 -18.34
N ALA A 613 -15.02 -5.88 -17.13
CA ALA A 613 -14.31 -5.30 -16.00
C ALA A 613 -12.81 -5.59 -16.10
N ALA A 614 -11.97 -4.58 -15.87
CA ALA A 614 -10.52 -4.75 -15.81
C ALA A 614 -10.11 -5.42 -14.49
N MET A 615 -9.32 -6.50 -14.58
CA MET A 615 -8.80 -7.26 -13.45
C MET A 615 -7.28 -7.30 -13.49
N ILE A 616 -6.64 -7.32 -12.32
CA ILE A 616 -5.20 -7.62 -12.14
C ILE A 616 -5.12 -8.89 -11.29
N ARG A 617 -4.51 -9.97 -11.78
CA ARG A 617 -4.44 -11.26 -11.07
C ARG A 617 -2.99 -11.67 -10.89
N ALA A 618 -2.64 -12.15 -9.71
CA ALA A 618 -1.42 -12.94 -9.49
C ALA A 618 -1.80 -14.38 -9.12
N ALA A 619 -1.25 -15.39 -9.78
CA ALA A 619 -1.60 -16.80 -9.55
C ALA A 619 -0.36 -17.71 -9.54
N ASN A 620 -0.30 -18.65 -8.59
CA ASN A 620 0.67 -19.74 -8.62
C ASN A 620 0.12 -20.89 -9.48
N LEU A 621 0.89 -21.32 -10.47
CA LEU A 621 0.56 -22.37 -11.44
C LEU A 621 1.16 -23.73 -11.08
N ASP A 622 1.97 -23.83 -10.02
CA ASP A 622 2.52 -25.11 -9.57
C ASP A 622 1.44 -25.95 -8.87
N THR A 623 1.30 -27.19 -9.32
CA THR A 623 0.33 -28.17 -8.81
C THR A 623 0.85 -28.76 -7.49
N GLY A 624 0.72 -28.01 -6.41
CA GLY A 624 1.18 -28.44 -5.08
C GLY A 624 0.75 -27.49 -3.97
N ALA A 625 -0.50 -27.60 -3.52
CA ALA A 625 -1.00 -27.12 -2.22
C ALA A 625 -0.59 -25.70 -1.76
N SER A 626 -1.01 -24.65 -2.49
CA SER A 626 -1.49 -23.35 -1.96
C SER A 626 -1.82 -22.44 -3.14
N ALA A 627 -3.11 -22.16 -3.35
CA ALA A 627 -3.58 -21.33 -4.45
C ALA A 627 -4.08 -19.96 -3.97
N ASP A 628 -3.72 -18.95 -4.77
CA ASP A 628 -4.23 -17.58 -4.88
C ASP A 628 -3.64 -16.45 -4.01
N THR A 629 -3.16 -15.42 -4.72
CA THR A 629 -2.91 -14.07 -4.19
C THR A 629 -3.52 -13.05 -5.17
N GLY A 630 -4.76 -12.63 -4.95
CA GLY A 630 -5.50 -11.74 -5.86
C GLY A 630 -5.21 -10.25 -5.69
N TYR A 631 -5.64 -9.39 -6.64
CA TYR A 631 -5.90 -7.94 -6.39
C TYR A 631 -6.99 -7.33 -7.29
N LEU A 632 -7.57 -6.25 -6.77
CA LEU A 632 -8.75 -5.50 -7.21
C LEU A 632 -8.45 -4.44 -8.30
N ALA A 633 -9.42 -4.08 -9.15
CA ALA A 633 -9.47 -2.71 -9.68
C ALA A 633 -10.91 -2.16 -9.85
N LEU A 634 -11.05 -0.89 -9.43
CA LEU A 634 -12.27 -0.09 -9.31
C LEU A 634 -12.96 0.20 -10.67
N SER A 635 -14.27 -0.08 -10.76
CA SER A 635 -15.18 0.80 -11.50
C SER A 635 -15.65 1.90 -10.55
N ALA A 636 -16.35 2.94 -11.02
CA ALA A 636 -16.71 4.15 -10.27
C ALA A 636 -17.45 3.95 -8.91
N ASN A 637 -17.76 2.70 -8.53
CA ASN A 637 -18.32 2.26 -7.25
C ASN A 637 -17.54 1.09 -6.59
N GLY A 638 -16.22 0.97 -6.78
CA GLY A 638 -15.45 -0.21 -6.35
C GLY A 638 -15.03 -0.24 -4.87
N SER A 639 -15.12 -1.43 -4.27
CA SER A 639 -14.66 -1.82 -2.92
C SER A 639 -13.37 -2.63 -3.01
N LEU A 640 -12.46 -2.52 -2.04
CA LEU A 640 -11.20 -3.28 -1.93
C LEU A 640 -11.34 -4.50 -1.00
N ASP A 641 -11.09 -5.70 -1.53
CA ASP A 641 -11.02 -6.96 -0.77
C ASP A 641 -9.57 -7.47 -0.78
N ILE A 642 -9.00 -7.69 0.41
CA ILE A 642 -7.66 -8.25 0.62
C ILE A 642 -7.83 -9.51 1.46
N ARG A 643 -7.51 -10.69 0.90
CA ARG A 643 -7.54 -11.97 1.60
C ARG A 643 -6.16 -12.61 1.59
N ALA A 644 -5.71 -13.05 2.75
CA ALA A 644 -4.54 -13.91 2.90
C ALA A 644 -4.97 -15.23 3.53
N TYR A 645 -4.69 -16.35 2.88
CA TYR A 645 -4.82 -17.68 3.47
C TYR A 645 -3.42 -18.26 3.68
N GLY A 646 -2.94 -18.19 4.92
CA GLY A 646 -1.75 -18.92 5.35
C GLY A 646 -2.16 -20.21 6.05
N ALA A 647 -1.62 -21.35 5.62
CA ALA A 647 -2.00 -22.66 6.14
C ALA A 647 -1.49 -22.98 7.56
N SER A 648 -0.86 -22.05 8.32
CA SER A 648 -0.38 -22.43 9.66
C SER A 648 -0.08 -21.36 10.71
N GLN A 649 -0.10 -20.03 10.47
CA GLN A 649 0.16 -19.07 11.57
C GLN A 649 -0.63 -17.77 11.44
N SER A 650 -1.12 -17.30 12.59
CA SER A 650 -2.04 -16.18 12.83
C SER A 650 -1.73 -14.89 12.04
N GLY A 651 -2.45 -14.68 10.93
CA GLY A 651 -2.50 -13.39 10.25
C GLY A 651 -3.54 -12.47 10.91
N ARG A 652 -3.11 -11.37 11.52
CA ARG A 652 -4.01 -10.26 11.86
C ARG A 652 -4.22 -9.41 10.60
N ALA A 653 -5.47 -9.27 10.16
CA ALA A 653 -5.87 -8.26 9.19
C ALA A 653 -6.33 -7.00 9.94
N GLN A 654 -5.70 -5.86 9.68
CA GLN A 654 -6.09 -4.56 10.24
C GLN A 654 -6.74 -3.71 9.15
N ILE A 655 -7.97 -3.29 9.38
CA ILE A 655 -8.69 -2.33 8.53
C ILE A 655 -8.64 -0.99 9.26
N ALA A 656 -7.79 -0.06 8.79
CA ALA A 656 -7.71 1.30 9.33
C ALA A 656 -8.41 2.26 8.36
N TRP A 657 -9.35 3.04 8.89
CA TRP A 657 -10.05 4.10 8.16
C TRP A 657 -9.69 5.44 8.79
N SER A 658 -9.15 6.36 8.00
CA SER A 658 -8.74 7.70 8.44
C SER A 658 -9.56 8.83 7.80
N GLY A 659 -10.66 8.49 7.11
CA GLY A 659 -11.56 9.46 6.49
C GLY A 659 -12.57 10.07 7.47
N THR A 660 -13.04 11.28 7.19
CA THR A 660 -14.04 12.01 7.99
C THR A 660 -15.49 11.49 7.79
N THR A 661 -15.70 10.50 6.93
CA THR A 661 -17.00 9.87 6.65
C THR A 661 -17.10 8.45 7.24
N SER A 662 -18.26 7.80 7.14
CA SER A 662 -18.53 6.49 7.71
C SER A 662 -17.87 5.33 6.94
N LEU A 663 -17.21 4.43 7.66
CA LEU A 663 -16.81 3.11 7.16
C LEU A 663 -18.03 2.17 7.20
N ASP A 664 -18.58 1.85 6.04
CA ASP A 664 -19.74 0.95 5.91
C ASP A 664 -19.31 -0.46 5.50
N ILE A 665 -19.52 -1.46 6.37
CA ILE A 665 -19.24 -2.88 6.09
C ILE A 665 -20.56 -3.57 5.74
N LYS A 666 -20.86 -3.67 4.43
CA LYS A 666 -22.10 -4.29 3.94
C LYS A 666 -21.91 -5.78 3.63
N ALA A 667 -22.37 -6.65 4.53
CA ALA A 667 -22.48 -8.07 4.26
C ALA A 667 -23.78 -8.36 3.47
N ASN A 668 -23.70 -8.46 2.14
CA ASN A 668 -24.82 -8.94 1.33
C ASN A 668 -24.82 -10.47 1.33
N ASN A 669 -25.56 -11.09 2.24
CA ASN A 669 -25.86 -12.51 2.16
C ASN A 669 -27.33 -12.75 2.52
N ALA A 670 -28.05 -13.51 1.70
CA ALA A 670 -29.49 -13.75 1.83
C ALA A 670 -29.90 -14.44 3.15
N SER A 671 -28.94 -14.87 3.97
CA SER A 671 -29.17 -15.51 5.27
C SER A 671 -28.00 -15.35 6.29
N GLY A 672 -27.03 -14.46 6.04
CA GLY A 672 -25.80 -14.35 6.85
C GLY A 672 -25.67 -13.03 7.61
N GLY A 673 -25.55 -13.09 8.94
CA GLY A 673 -25.31 -11.94 9.82
C GLY A 673 -23.82 -11.61 10.02
N LEU A 674 -23.52 -10.42 10.55
CA LEU A 674 -22.16 -9.95 10.87
C LEU A 674 -21.71 -10.50 12.23
N ARG A 675 -20.53 -11.12 12.31
CA ARG A 675 -19.98 -11.75 13.51
C ARG A 675 -18.66 -11.10 13.92
N PHE A 676 -18.50 -10.85 15.21
CA PHE A 676 -17.26 -10.33 15.80
C PHE A 676 -16.68 -11.39 16.75
N PHE A 677 -15.47 -11.85 16.43
CA PHE A 677 -14.73 -12.84 17.21
C PHE A 677 -13.67 -12.16 18.07
N VAL A 678 -13.46 -12.66 19.28
CA VAL A 678 -12.27 -12.35 20.08
C VAL A 678 -11.54 -13.67 20.30
N GLY A 679 -10.60 -13.98 19.41
CA GLY A 679 -9.89 -15.27 19.37
C GLY A 679 -10.44 -16.23 18.32
N SER A 680 -9.86 -17.44 18.25
CA SER A 680 -10.12 -18.42 17.17
C SER A 680 -11.43 -19.20 17.32
N THR A 681 -12.10 -19.15 18.47
CA THR A 681 -13.27 -20.03 18.76
C THR A 681 -14.45 -19.34 19.45
N SER A 682 -14.33 -18.09 19.89
CA SER A 682 -15.35 -17.43 20.71
C SER A 682 -16.06 -16.28 19.97
N GLU A 683 -17.34 -16.49 19.65
CA GLU A 683 -18.25 -15.49 19.07
C GLU A 683 -18.91 -14.68 20.19
N ASN A 684 -18.62 -13.37 20.30
CA ASN A 684 -19.17 -12.53 21.37
C ASN A 684 -20.41 -11.73 20.93
N MET A 685 -20.47 -11.33 19.66
CA MET A 685 -21.54 -10.50 19.13
C MET A 685 -21.95 -10.93 17.72
N ARG A 686 -23.26 -11.12 17.54
CA ARG A 686 -23.88 -11.46 16.25
C ARG A 686 -25.01 -10.47 15.94
N LEU A 687 -24.90 -9.78 14.81
CA LEU A 687 -25.99 -8.96 14.27
C LEU A 687 -26.72 -9.77 13.19
N THR A 688 -28.03 -9.96 13.38
CA THR A 688 -28.90 -10.68 12.45
C THR A 688 -30.07 -9.80 12.01
N LEU A 689 -30.80 -10.21 10.97
CA LEU A 689 -32.06 -9.59 10.59
C LEU A 689 -33.10 -9.57 11.73
N SER A 690 -32.95 -10.46 12.71
CA SER A 690 -33.82 -10.59 13.89
C SER A 690 -33.34 -9.75 15.09
N GLY A 691 -32.23 -9.01 14.97
CA GLY A 691 -31.68 -8.14 16.02
C GLY A 691 -30.23 -8.41 16.42
N LEU A 692 -29.76 -7.69 17.44
CA LEU A 692 -28.44 -7.81 18.07
C LEU A 692 -28.44 -8.92 19.13
N ASN A 693 -27.57 -9.90 18.99
CA ASN A 693 -27.41 -11.01 19.94
C ASN A 693 -26.02 -10.96 20.58
N LEU A 694 -25.97 -10.83 21.91
CA LEU A 694 -24.75 -10.82 22.71
C LEU A 694 -24.61 -12.18 23.38
N LEU A 695 -23.78 -13.05 22.82
CA LEU A 695 -23.60 -14.43 23.30
C LEU A 695 -22.77 -14.47 24.59
N SER A 696 -21.84 -13.52 24.76
CA SER A 696 -21.08 -13.29 25.98
C SER A 696 -20.67 -11.82 26.05
N GLY A 697 -21.03 -11.13 27.14
CA GLY A 697 -20.63 -9.74 27.36
C GLY A 697 -21.70 -8.82 27.94
N VAL A 698 -21.30 -7.57 28.14
CA VAL A 698 -22.09 -6.45 28.64
C VAL A 698 -22.12 -5.37 27.57
N LEU A 699 -23.27 -4.73 27.33
CA LEU A 699 -23.36 -3.57 26.43
C LEU A 699 -23.31 -2.30 27.28
N PHE A 700 -22.42 -1.37 26.95
CA PHE A 700 -22.38 -0.03 27.54
C PHE A 700 -22.82 1.02 26.50
N LEU A 701 -23.65 1.97 26.91
CA LEU A 701 -23.94 3.21 26.16
C LEU A 701 -23.51 4.39 27.02
N SER A 702 -22.61 5.23 26.49
CA SER A 702 -22.09 6.41 27.21
C SER A 702 -21.61 6.09 28.63
N SER A 703 -20.86 4.99 28.76
CA SER A 703 -20.31 4.47 30.02
C SER A 703 -21.33 3.83 30.98
N GLN A 704 -22.63 3.80 30.63
CA GLN A 704 -23.66 3.12 31.41
C GLN A 704 -23.92 1.72 30.85
N GLN A 705 -23.84 0.70 31.70
CA GLN A 705 -24.14 -0.67 31.30
C GLN A 705 -25.65 -0.81 31.07
N VAL A 706 -26.05 -1.08 29.84
CA VAL A 706 -27.47 -1.18 29.43
C VAL A 706 -27.95 -2.62 29.26
N ILE A 707 -27.04 -3.58 29.03
CA ILE A 707 -27.39 -5.00 28.93
C ILE A 707 -26.29 -5.83 29.62
N LYS A 708 -26.67 -6.81 30.44
CA LYS A 708 -25.75 -7.80 31.05
C LYS A 708 -25.87 -9.16 30.37
N GLY A 709 -24.82 -9.99 30.47
CA GLY A 709 -24.83 -11.36 29.96
C GLY A 709 -26.00 -12.17 30.55
N ARG A 710 -26.57 -13.08 29.75
CA ARG A 710 -27.67 -13.95 30.17
C ARG A 710 -27.23 -14.79 31.37
N ILE A 711 -27.89 -14.62 32.53
CA ILE A 711 -27.68 -15.49 33.70
C ILE A 711 -28.35 -16.83 33.40
N THR A 712 -27.55 -17.90 33.34
CA THR A 712 -28.01 -19.29 33.27
C THR A 712 -27.95 -19.91 34.67
N GLY A 713 -28.83 -20.89 34.95
CA GLY A 713 -28.95 -21.49 36.28
C GLY A 713 -30.02 -20.86 37.17
N TRP A 714 -31.20 -20.59 36.61
CA TRP A 714 -32.39 -20.28 37.42
C TRP A 714 -32.69 -21.50 38.30
N SER A 715 -32.36 -21.43 39.58
CA SER A 715 -32.90 -22.38 40.56
C SER A 715 -34.37 -22.04 40.80
N THR A 716 -35.17 -23.05 41.13
CA THR A 716 -36.58 -22.88 41.47
C THR A 716 -36.69 -21.88 42.64
N PRO A 717 -37.57 -20.87 42.58
CA PRO A 717 -37.70 -19.88 43.65
C PRO A 717 -37.84 -20.57 45.01
N THR A 718 -36.96 -20.24 45.95
CA THR A 718 -36.89 -20.90 47.27
C THR A 718 -37.83 -20.26 48.30
N GLY A 719 -38.62 -19.26 47.90
CA GLY A 719 -39.68 -18.69 48.73
C GLY A 719 -40.83 -19.68 48.94
N GLY A 720 -41.01 -20.15 50.17
CA GLY A 720 -41.87 -21.29 50.56
C GLY A 720 -43.39 -21.12 50.45
N MET A 721 -43.93 -20.43 49.44
CA MET A 721 -45.38 -20.36 49.19
C MET A 721 -45.67 -20.63 47.71
N ALA A 722 -46.31 -21.76 47.41
CA ALA A 722 -46.73 -22.12 46.06
C ALA A 722 -47.87 -21.20 45.57
N ARG A 723 -47.90 -20.90 44.25
CA ARG A 723 -48.91 -20.04 43.59
C ARG A 723 -50.38 -20.42 43.84
N GLY A 724 -50.66 -21.61 44.38
CA GLY A 724 -52.01 -22.12 44.60
C GLY A 724 -52.81 -21.45 45.72
N ASN A 725 -52.20 -20.63 46.58
CA ASN A 725 -52.87 -20.05 47.77
C ASN A 725 -53.17 -18.53 47.66
N PHE A 726 -53.16 -17.94 46.46
CA PHE A 726 -53.49 -16.52 46.29
C PHE A 726 -55.00 -16.35 46.07
N ASP A 727 -55.78 -16.29 47.14
CA ASP A 727 -57.17 -15.82 47.10
C ASP A 727 -57.21 -14.31 47.42
N PRO A 728 -57.46 -13.43 46.42
CA PRO A 728 -57.50 -11.98 46.63
C PRO A 728 -58.65 -11.53 47.56
N GLY A 729 -59.63 -12.40 47.85
CA GLY A 729 -60.72 -12.10 48.76
C GLY A 729 -60.37 -12.25 50.25
N SER A 730 -59.28 -12.96 50.60
CA SER A 730 -58.96 -13.30 51.98
C SER A 730 -57.50 -13.01 52.40
N ILE A 731 -56.69 -12.48 51.49
CA ILE A 731 -55.28 -12.18 51.80
C ILE A 731 -55.18 -10.99 52.77
N SER A 732 -54.43 -11.16 53.86
CA SER A 732 -54.17 -10.05 54.78
C SER A 732 -53.16 -9.07 54.16
N LEU A 733 -53.20 -7.80 54.56
CA LEU A 733 -52.23 -6.80 54.10
C LEU A 733 -50.78 -7.21 54.44
N ALA A 734 -50.58 -7.90 55.57
CA ALA A 734 -49.27 -8.41 55.98
C ALA A 734 -48.77 -9.51 55.04
N ASP A 735 -49.65 -10.42 54.61
CA ASP A 735 -49.31 -11.49 53.68
C ASP A 735 -49.02 -10.95 52.28
N LEU A 736 -49.80 -9.96 51.82
CA LEU A 736 -49.55 -9.27 50.56
C LEU A 736 -48.20 -8.53 50.58
N ALA A 737 -47.89 -7.83 51.69
CA ALA A 737 -46.61 -7.14 51.85
C ALA A 737 -45.43 -8.13 51.87
N ALA A 738 -45.59 -9.29 52.50
CA ALA A 738 -44.57 -10.35 52.49
C ALA A 738 -44.35 -10.90 51.07
N GLN A 739 -45.41 -11.11 50.30
CA GLN A 739 -45.32 -11.57 48.91
C GLN A 739 -44.67 -10.54 47.97
N VAL A 740 -45.05 -9.27 48.09
CA VAL A 740 -44.43 -8.18 47.30
C VAL A 740 -42.96 -8.00 47.69
N ASN A 741 -42.62 -8.12 48.97
CA ASN A 741 -41.22 -8.06 49.41
C ASN A 741 -40.40 -9.26 48.94
N ALA A 742 -40.98 -10.46 48.91
CA ALA A 742 -40.33 -11.64 48.34
C ALA A 742 -40.09 -11.46 46.85
N LEU A 743 -41.10 -11.01 46.08
CA LEU A 743 -40.96 -10.72 44.65
C LEU A 743 -39.94 -9.60 44.38
N LYS A 744 -39.92 -8.56 45.22
CA LYS A 744 -38.94 -7.48 45.14
C LYS A 744 -37.53 -7.99 45.41
N ALA A 745 -37.34 -8.82 46.44
CA ALA A 745 -36.05 -9.45 46.73
C ALA A 745 -35.58 -10.36 45.60
N ASP A 746 -36.50 -11.11 44.97
CA ASP A 746 -36.22 -11.98 43.83
C ASP A 746 -35.87 -11.19 42.56
N LEU A 747 -36.39 -9.97 42.39
CA LEU A 747 -36.15 -9.15 41.19
C LEU A 747 -34.99 -8.17 41.31
N HIS A 748 -34.58 -7.77 42.52
CA HIS A 748 -33.47 -6.82 42.77
C HIS A 748 -32.08 -7.47 42.72
N ALA A 749 -31.04 -6.67 42.46
CA ALA A 749 -29.65 -7.09 42.34
C ALA A 749 -28.95 -7.30 43.72
N GLY A 750 -29.43 -8.26 44.51
CA GLY A 750 -28.75 -8.74 45.72
C GLY A 750 -28.10 -10.10 45.51
N SER A 751 -27.26 -10.57 46.45
CA SER A 751 -26.56 -11.86 46.38
C SER A 751 -27.49 -13.10 46.29
N GLY A 752 -28.81 -12.90 46.45
CA GLY A 752 -29.84 -13.92 46.24
C GLY A 752 -30.95 -13.57 45.25
N GLY A 753 -30.86 -12.45 44.50
CA GLY A 753 -31.91 -12.00 43.57
C GLY A 753 -31.52 -12.12 42.09
N HIS A 754 -32.51 -12.21 41.21
CA HIS A 754 -32.37 -12.45 39.76
C HIS A 754 -31.95 -11.21 38.95
N GLY A 755 -31.95 -10.02 39.57
CA GLY A 755 -31.37 -8.79 39.03
C GLY A 755 -31.98 -8.31 37.71
N LEU A 756 -33.31 -8.40 37.59
CA LEU A 756 -34.11 -7.80 36.51
C LEU A 756 -34.38 -6.31 36.75
N LEU A 757 -34.29 -5.85 38.00
CA LEU A 757 -34.40 -4.44 38.38
C LEU A 757 -33.03 -3.94 38.87
N GLY A 758 -32.58 -2.82 38.30
CA GLY A 758 -31.43 -2.08 38.83
C GLY A 758 -31.75 -1.53 40.23
N ASN A 759 -30.70 -1.29 41.02
CA ASN A 759 -30.85 -0.80 42.40
C ASN A 759 -31.61 0.52 42.49
#